data_AF-A0A7Y6YKH3-F1
#
_entry.id   AF-A0A7Y6YKH3-F1
#
_cell.length_a   1.000
_cell.length_b   1.000
_cell.length_c   1.000
_cell.angle_alpha   90.00
_cell.angle_beta   90.00
_cell.angle_gamma   90.00
#
_symmetry.space_group_name_H-M   'P 1'
#
loop_
_entity.id
_entity.type
_entity.pdbx_description
1 polymer ?
#
loop_
_entity_poly.entity_id
_entity_poly.type
_entity_poly.pdbx_seq_one_letter_code
_entity_poly.pdbx_strand_id
1 'polypeptide(L)'
;MKPKFTAENVTVVTVSYNSSPVLPSMLASLPEGVKVTIVNNGGRDTEALNRLPYAGEITIVENKKNQGFGQACNQGVRTASTDFVFLLNPDTEVQSGAVEALLQAAERHGPNAAFNPRITTADGTANFKRRSVLLPRNEWLPRGWPSAECEVPVLAGSAIFGDRNLFLRYQFDPRIFMYHEDDDWSLRVREAGGKLFFIPNAIVKHLGGHSSGRSSDIVRFKAFHLGKSRIFALKKHKRPFPRTRSVALALLNLLSPENFFSAKRRAKNFGFFEGVRQPRKHYDHPYEMPAWMSGVPLWKLKRELARLVRQFLSVPRALYDMYFITPVYDLVHKRKIVQNEGQIPATDRVAIYLIFPKRGLLESHKRSLDYIREAGYAPLVVSNLPLESGDLEYLKENSFRVIERPNVGYDFGGYRDGFFSVLPQIEKLERLVFLNDSSWFPVPGTKNWLLEAEKLDVDYAGAATSFGIRRVPRDRYQSIQWEYDTSLSEFHYCSYALSLGPRILRDQKYHNFWKRYALTAKKNKVVRFGEMGMSRFAIDNGFTHGATYDIASLPEKLSECSDEELNHYAKNMVFLGEWIMKEVLDSTLPLLDASRSPADREEVIRLLMATAARFGISYVLPEFLWDKHKFPFLKKSPVSIYQGDSDKMFNLIKKIGGPDGEIIEGEMAEIRSSRGFVEN
;
A
#
# COMPACT_ATOMS: atom_id res chain seq x y z
N MET A 1 5.45 15.08 -67.10
CA MET A 1 6.87 15.36 -66.78
C MET A 1 7.53 14.05 -66.37
N LYS A 2 8.76 13.78 -66.82
CA LYS A 2 9.53 12.65 -66.26
C LYS A 2 9.83 12.94 -64.78
N PRO A 3 9.70 11.95 -63.89
CA PRO A 3 10.01 12.16 -62.47
C PRO A 3 11.49 12.52 -62.32
N LYS A 4 11.79 13.47 -61.42
CA LYS A 4 13.17 13.94 -61.15
C LYS A 4 14.06 12.83 -60.59
N PHE A 5 13.47 11.93 -59.82
CA PHE A 5 14.15 10.79 -59.20
C PHE A 5 13.41 9.50 -59.54
N THR A 6 14.16 8.40 -59.65
CA THR A 6 13.66 7.05 -59.91
C THR A 6 14.11 6.10 -58.79
N ALA A 7 13.70 4.84 -58.86
CA ALA A 7 14.12 3.79 -57.93
C ALA A 7 15.65 3.61 -57.87
N GLU A 8 16.38 3.94 -58.94
CA GLU A 8 17.85 3.89 -59.01
C GLU A 8 18.54 4.89 -58.06
N ASN A 9 17.83 5.96 -57.67
CA ASN A 9 18.29 6.94 -56.69
C ASN A 9 18.11 6.47 -55.23
N VAL A 10 17.71 5.21 -55.00
CA VAL A 10 17.42 4.69 -53.66
C VAL A 10 18.33 3.52 -53.31
N THR A 11 18.94 3.59 -52.14
CA THR A 11 19.53 2.43 -51.47
C THR A 11 18.71 2.05 -50.25
N VAL A 12 18.15 0.83 -50.28
CA VAL A 12 17.58 0.19 -49.09
C VAL A 12 18.71 -0.27 -48.18
N VAL A 13 18.65 0.09 -46.90
CA VAL A 13 19.59 -0.40 -45.88
C VAL A 13 18.80 -1.24 -44.89
N THR A 14 19.18 -2.50 -44.73
CA THR A 14 18.56 -3.43 -43.80
C THR A 14 19.60 -4.05 -42.87
N VAL A 15 19.23 -4.25 -41.61
CA VAL A 15 20.10 -4.86 -40.59
C VAL A 15 19.65 -6.29 -40.37
N SER A 16 20.54 -7.25 -40.62
CA SER A 16 20.31 -8.68 -40.39
C SER A 16 20.99 -9.14 -39.11
N TYR A 17 20.29 -9.94 -38.30
CA TYR A 17 20.89 -10.71 -37.20
C TYR A 17 20.22 -12.08 -37.17
N ASN A 18 20.74 -13.02 -37.96
CA ASN A 18 20.09 -14.31 -38.24
C ASN A 18 18.71 -14.14 -38.91
N SER A 19 18.60 -13.19 -39.85
CA SER A 19 17.34 -12.81 -40.50
C SER A 19 17.21 -13.30 -41.95
N SER A 20 18.13 -14.14 -42.43
CA SER A 20 18.07 -14.75 -43.77
C SER A 20 16.73 -15.39 -44.15
N PRO A 21 15.91 -15.99 -43.25
CA PRO A 21 14.64 -16.60 -43.66
C PRO A 21 13.55 -15.62 -44.10
N VAL A 22 13.63 -14.34 -43.70
CA VAL A 22 12.60 -13.32 -44.02
C VAL A 22 13.01 -12.34 -45.12
N LEU A 23 14.32 -12.26 -45.40
CA LEU A 23 14.87 -11.35 -46.39
C LEU A 23 14.40 -11.60 -47.84
N PRO A 24 14.18 -12.85 -48.31
CA PRO A 24 13.72 -13.08 -49.68
C PRO A 24 12.40 -12.36 -50.02
N SER A 25 11.42 -12.38 -49.10
CA SER A 25 10.15 -11.67 -49.29
C SER A 25 10.33 -10.15 -49.34
N MET A 26 11.23 -9.62 -48.50
CA MET A 26 11.56 -8.19 -48.54
C MET A 26 12.20 -7.81 -49.87
N LEU A 27 13.21 -8.55 -50.32
CA LEU A 27 13.92 -8.30 -51.57
C LEU A 27 12.99 -8.41 -52.79
N ALA A 28 12.13 -9.43 -52.83
CA ALA A 28 11.16 -9.63 -53.91
C ALA A 28 10.10 -8.52 -54.00
N SER A 29 9.89 -7.77 -52.91
CA SER A 29 8.93 -6.65 -52.87
C SER A 29 9.50 -5.32 -53.34
N LEU A 30 10.82 -5.23 -53.52
CA LEU A 30 11.47 -3.98 -53.96
C LEU A 30 11.29 -3.78 -55.46
N PRO A 31 11.02 -2.55 -55.93
CA PRO A 31 10.97 -2.27 -57.36
C PRO A 31 12.35 -2.43 -58.01
N GLU A 32 12.35 -2.64 -59.33
CA GLU A 32 13.56 -2.73 -60.13
C GLU A 32 14.40 -1.44 -60.02
N GLY A 33 15.73 -1.58 -60.04
CA GLY A 33 16.67 -0.46 -59.93
C GLY A 33 17.06 -0.07 -58.50
N VAL A 34 16.31 -0.49 -57.48
CA VAL A 34 16.71 -0.25 -56.08
C VAL A 34 18.00 -0.99 -55.74
N LYS A 35 18.93 -0.30 -55.08
CA LYS A 35 20.14 -0.94 -54.52
C LYS A 35 19.89 -1.38 -53.10
N VAL A 36 20.53 -2.45 -52.65
CA VAL A 36 20.36 -2.97 -51.29
C VAL A 36 21.70 -3.07 -50.58
N THR A 37 21.75 -2.57 -49.35
CA THR A 37 22.82 -2.86 -48.40
C THR A 37 22.26 -3.70 -47.24
N ILE A 38 22.81 -4.88 -47.05
CA ILE A 38 22.51 -5.77 -45.92
C ILE A 38 23.67 -5.69 -44.94
N VAL A 39 23.41 -5.20 -43.72
CA VAL A 39 24.40 -5.18 -42.64
C VAL A 39 24.19 -6.43 -41.79
N ASN A 40 25.04 -7.44 -41.98
CA ASN A 40 25.06 -8.63 -41.13
C ASN A 40 25.70 -8.30 -39.78
N ASN A 41 24.87 -8.11 -38.76
CA ASN A 41 25.25 -7.52 -37.50
C ASN A 41 25.74 -8.58 -36.49
N GLY A 42 26.70 -9.41 -36.89
CA GLY A 42 27.19 -10.55 -36.09
C GLY A 42 26.25 -11.76 -36.08
N GLY A 43 25.44 -11.93 -37.14
CA GLY A 43 24.70 -13.15 -37.40
C GLY A 43 25.62 -14.29 -37.86
N ARG A 44 25.11 -15.53 -37.81
CA ARG A 44 25.83 -16.74 -38.25
C ARG A 44 25.42 -17.21 -39.65
N ASP A 45 24.54 -16.47 -40.30
CA ASP A 45 23.91 -16.83 -41.58
C ASP A 45 24.54 -16.13 -42.79
N THR A 46 25.80 -15.66 -42.69
CA THR A 46 26.54 -15.00 -43.78
C THR A 46 26.48 -15.75 -45.11
N GLU A 47 26.66 -17.07 -45.09
CA GLU A 47 26.62 -17.89 -46.30
C GLU A 47 25.24 -17.86 -46.98
N ALA A 48 24.17 -17.85 -46.19
CA ALA A 48 22.81 -17.72 -46.70
C ALA A 48 22.55 -16.32 -47.28
N LEU A 49 23.11 -15.26 -46.66
CA LEU A 49 23.00 -13.90 -47.17
C LEU A 49 23.66 -13.74 -48.55
N ASN A 50 24.81 -14.36 -48.77
CA ASN A 50 25.53 -14.35 -50.05
C ASN A 50 24.76 -15.04 -51.20
N ARG A 51 23.74 -15.86 -50.88
CA ARG A 51 22.95 -16.62 -51.84
C ARG A 51 21.53 -16.07 -52.03
N LEU A 52 21.22 -14.91 -51.45
CA LEU A 52 19.88 -14.34 -51.54
C LEU A 52 19.54 -13.97 -53.00
N PRO A 53 18.37 -14.40 -53.52
CA PRO A 53 17.95 -14.05 -54.86
C PRO A 53 17.50 -12.59 -54.90
N TYR A 54 18.16 -11.78 -55.73
CA TYR A 54 17.75 -10.41 -56.03
C TYR A 54 18.25 -10.00 -57.41
N ALA A 55 17.41 -9.31 -58.18
CA ALA A 55 17.76 -8.88 -59.53
C ALA A 55 18.68 -7.64 -59.54
N GLY A 56 18.72 -6.87 -58.44
CA GLY A 56 19.53 -5.65 -58.30
C GLY A 56 20.87 -5.86 -57.58
N GLU A 57 21.55 -4.75 -57.29
CA GLU A 57 22.84 -4.74 -56.62
C GLU A 57 22.68 -4.94 -55.09
N ILE A 58 23.32 -5.98 -54.54
CA ILE A 58 23.43 -6.20 -53.09
C ILE A 58 24.88 -5.93 -52.63
N THR A 59 25.03 -5.07 -51.64
CA THR A 59 26.25 -4.92 -50.84
C THR A 59 26.04 -5.54 -49.45
N ILE A 60 26.96 -6.40 -49.01
CA ILE A 60 26.91 -7.00 -47.66
C ILE A 60 28.01 -6.38 -46.80
N VAL A 61 27.63 -5.84 -45.63
CA VAL A 61 28.55 -5.32 -44.62
C VAL A 61 28.59 -6.27 -43.44
N GLU A 62 29.76 -6.84 -43.17
CA GLU A 62 29.96 -7.87 -42.15
C GLU A 62 30.50 -7.28 -40.84
N ASN A 63 29.75 -7.44 -39.75
CA ASN A 63 30.22 -7.14 -38.39
C ASN A 63 30.62 -8.43 -37.66
N LYS A 64 31.80 -8.42 -37.03
CA LYS A 64 32.27 -9.53 -36.17
C LYS A 64 31.38 -9.80 -34.95
N LYS A 65 30.64 -8.80 -34.48
CA LYS A 65 29.74 -8.87 -33.32
C LYS A 65 28.55 -7.94 -33.51
N ASN A 66 27.48 -8.17 -32.77
CA ASN A 66 26.31 -7.30 -32.78
C ASN A 66 26.65 -5.92 -32.19
N GLN A 67 26.60 -4.90 -33.03
CA GLN A 67 26.90 -3.50 -32.69
C GLN A 67 25.65 -2.72 -32.24
N GLY A 68 24.48 -3.36 -32.24
CA GLY A 68 23.20 -2.68 -32.07
C GLY A 68 22.62 -2.18 -33.39
N PHE A 69 21.32 -1.88 -33.38
CA PHE A 69 20.54 -1.57 -34.58
C PHE A 69 20.98 -0.25 -35.22
N GLY A 70 20.96 0.85 -34.47
CA GLY A 70 21.29 2.17 -35.01
C GLY A 70 22.72 2.28 -35.56
N GLN A 71 23.69 1.66 -34.87
CA GLN A 71 25.08 1.64 -35.34
C GLN A 71 25.23 0.83 -36.64
N ALA A 72 24.52 -0.30 -36.76
CA ALA A 72 24.48 -1.06 -38.01
C ALA A 72 23.80 -0.28 -39.15
N CYS A 73 22.70 0.42 -38.89
CA CYS A 73 22.09 1.32 -39.88
C CYS A 73 23.10 2.38 -40.36
N ASN A 74 23.84 3.02 -39.44
CA ASN A 74 24.86 4.00 -39.80
C ASN A 74 25.95 3.42 -40.72
N GLN A 75 26.37 2.17 -40.50
CA GLN A 75 27.36 1.51 -41.34
C GLN A 75 26.82 1.30 -42.76
N GLY A 76 25.58 0.82 -42.89
CA GLY A 76 24.97 0.63 -44.20
C GLY A 76 24.66 1.94 -44.93
N VAL A 77 24.27 2.99 -44.21
CA VAL A 77 24.11 4.34 -44.81
C VAL A 77 25.41 4.83 -45.43
N ARG A 78 26.57 4.55 -44.81
CA ARG A 78 27.88 5.00 -45.33
C ARG A 78 28.26 4.33 -46.64
N THR A 79 27.79 3.10 -46.89
CA THR A 79 28.06 2.38 -48.15
C THR A 79 27.09 2.75 -49.27
N ALA A 80 25.93 3.32 -48.94
CA ALA A 80 25.02 3.84 -49.95
C ALA A 80 25.73 4.88 -50.83
N SER A 81 25.53 4.80 -52.14
CA SER A 81 26.08 5.72 -53.14
C SER A 81 25.01 6.56 -53.84
N THR A 82 23.74 6.36 -53.45
CA THR A 82 22.56 7.00 -54.03
C THR A 82 22.11 8.23 -53.24
N ASP A 83 21.19 9.02 -53.80
CA ASP A 83 20.69 10.26 -53.18
C ASP A 83 19.85 9.98 -51.93
N PHE A 84 19.08 8.89 -51.93
CA PHE A 84 18.14 8.57 -50.85
C PHE A 84 18.44 7.23 -50.20
N VAL A 85 18.24 7.17 -48.90
CA VAL A 85 18.30 5.94 -48.12
C VAL A 85 16.90 5.56 -47.65
N PHE A 86 16.56 4.28 -47.82
CA PHE A 86 15.38 3.67 -47.22
C PHE A 86 15.80 2.64 -46.16
N LEU A 87 15.78 3.02 -44.89
CA LEU A 87 15.97 2.08 -43.79
C LEU A 87 14.75 1.17 -43.68
N LEU A 88 14.94 -0.14 -43.85
CA LEU A 88 13.89 -1.15 -43.74
C LEU A 88 14.31 -2.28 -42.82
N ASN A 89 13.39 -2.69 -41.94
CA ASN A 89 13.57 -3.94 -41.21
C ASN A 89 13.55 -5.15 -42.18
N PRO A 90 14.23 -6.26 -41.85
CA PRO A 90 14.30 -7.42 -42.73
C PRO A 90 12.97 -8.17 -42.89
N ASP A 91 11.99 -7.96 -42.01
CA ASP A 91 10.65 -8.54 -42.03
C ASP A 91 9.56 -7.58 -42.59
N THR A 92 9.93 -6.74 -43.56
CA THR A 92 9.01 -5.83 -44.26
C THR A 92 8.80 -6.19 -45.73
N GLU A 93 7.64 -5.87 -46.29
CA GLU A 93 7.32 -5.96 -47.71
C GLU A 93 6.86 -4.57 -48.20
N VAL A 94 7.54 -4.03 -49.21
CA VAL A 94 7.21 -2.74 -49.84
C VAL A 94 6.11 -2.96 -50.87
N GLN A 95 5.02 -2.19 -50.79
CA GLN A 95 3.94 -2.30 -51.77
C GLN A 95 4.26 -1.51 -53.04
N SER A 96 3.65 -1.93 -54.16
CA SER A 96 3.79 -1.23 -55.44
C SER A 96 3.41 0.25 -55.32
N GLY A 97 4.22 1.13 -55.92
CA GLY A 97 4.04 2.59 -55.86
C GLY A 97 4.59 3.26 -54.60
N ALA A 98 5.05 2.50 -53.59
CA ALA A 98 5.46 3.09 -52.32
C ALA A 98 6.77 3.87 -52.40
N VAL A 99 7.75 3.38 -53.16
CA VAL A 99 9.04 4.07 -53.35
C VAL A 99 8.83 5.35 -54.16
N GLU A 100 8.00 5.29 -55.18
CA GLU A 100 7.62 6.42 -56.02
C GLU A 100 6.93 7.52 -55.20
N ALA A 101 5.99 7.14 -54.33
CA ALA A 101 5.31 8.08 -53.44
C ALA A 101 6.28 8.77 -52.46
N LEU A 102 7.28 8.04 -51.96
CA LEU A 102 8.33 8.58 -51.08
C LEU A 102 9.29 9.51 -51.83
N LEU A 103 9.68 9.17 -53.07
CA LEU A 103 10.51 10.03 -53.91
C LEU A 103 9.80 11.33 -54.27
N GLN A 104 8.51 11.27 -54.61
CA GLN A 104 7.70 12.46 -54.85
C GLN A 104 7.59 13.33 -53.58
N ALA A 105 7.48 12.71 -52.39
CA ALA A 105 7.49 13.46 -51.14
C ALA A 105 8.84 14.14 -50.87
N ALA A 106 9.95 13.47 -51.16
CA ALA A 106 11.29 14.05 -51.07
C ALA A 106 11.49 15.22 -52.04
N GLU A 107 10.96 15.14 -53.26
CA GLU A 107 10.98 16.24 -54.22
C GLU A 107 10.19 17.46 -53.70
N ARG A 108 9.03 17.25 -53.06
CA ARG A 108 8.19 18.32 -52.49
C ARG A 108 8.82 19.00 -51.28
N HIS A 109 9.39 18.24 -50.35
CA HIS A 109 9.84 18.76 -49.04
C HIS A 109 11.33 19.05 -48.95
N GLY A 110 12.11 18.58 -49.92
CA GLY A 110 13.55 18.82 -50.00
C GLY A 110 14.40 17.94 -49.08
N PRO A 111 15.73 18.13 -49.09
CA PRO A 111 16.70 17.19 -48.52
C PRO A 111 16.77 17.18 -46.99
N ASN A 112 16.17 18.18 -46.31
CA ASN A 112 16.12 18.24 -44.85
C ASN A 112 14.85 17.57 -44.26
N ALA A 113 14.11 16.82 -45.09
CA ALA A 113 12.94 16.08 -44.68
C ALA A 113 13.17 14.56 -44.64
N ALA A 114 12.49 13.88 -43.72
CA ALA A 114 12.47 12.43 -43.63
C ALA A 114 11.04 11.91 -43.48
N PHE A 115 10.82 10.65 -43.87
CA PHE A 115 9.49 10.16 -44.18
C PHE A 115 9.25 8.78 -43.57
N ASN A 116 8.06 8.61 -42.99
CA ASN A 116 7.50 7.29 -42.70
C ASN A 116 6.42 6.97 -43.74
N PRO A 117 6.44 5.76 -44.34
CA PRO A 117 5.28 5.25 -45.06
C PRO A 117 4.15 4.89 -44.09
N ARG A 118 2.98 4.56 -44.64
CA ARG A 118 1.93 3.78 -43.98
C ARG A 118 2.40 2.37 -43.71
N ILE A 119 2.73 2.12 -42.45
CA ILE A 119 3.16 0.80 -41.98
C ILE A 119 1.93 -0.02 -41.56
N THR A 120 1.74 -1.21 -42.14
CA THR A 120 0.66 -2.15 -41.80
C THR A 120 1.20 -3.44 -41.23
N THR A 121 0.44 -4.12 -40.38
CA THR A 121 0.76 -5.49 -39.92
C THR A 121 0.28 -6.52 -40.93
N ALA A 122 0.61 -7.80 -40.70
CA ALA A 122 0.29 -8.89 -41.63
C ALA A 122 -1.22 -9.06 -41.90
N ASP A 123 -2.06 -8.75 -40.91
CA ASP A 123 -3.53 -8.73 -40.96
C ASP A 123 -4.10 -7.43 -41.56
N GLY A 124 -3.25 -6.53 -42.07
CA GLY A 124 -3.65 -5.25 -42.65
C GLY A 124 -3.89 -4.14 -41.62
N THR A 125 -3.77 -4.41 -40.33
CA THR A 125 -3.95 -3.39 -39.29
C THR A 125 -2.83 -2.36 -39.36
N ALA A 126 -3.17 -1.10 -39.57
CA ALA A 126 -2.17 -0.06 -39.73
C ALA A 126 -1.58 0.35 -38.35
N ASN A 127 -0.27 0.63 -38.28
CA ASN A 127 0.45 1.03 -37.07
C ASN A 127 1.08 2.43 -37.23
N PHE A 128 0.45 3.46 -36.64
CA PHE A 128 0.92 4.84 -36.71
C PHE A 128 1.62 5.27 -35.42
N LYS A 129 2.87 5.74 -35.53
CA LYS A 129 3.67 6.18 -34.37
C LYS A 129 3.35 7.63 -33.98
N ARG A 130 2.36 7.78 -33.10
CA ARG A 130 1.80 9.09 -32.69
C ARG A 130 2.56 9.80 -31.58
N ARG A 131 3.39 9.07 -30.84
CA ARG A 131 3.93 9.51 -29.54
C ARG A 131 5.28 8.86 -29.26
N SER A 132 6.10 9.56 -28.50
CA SER A 132 7.29 9.01 -27.84
C SER A 132 7.29 9.40 -26.37
N VAL A 133 7.95 8.59 -25.54
CA VAL A 133 8.24 8.94 -24.14
C VAL A 133 9.25 10.10 -24.04
N LEU A 134 10.02 10.35 -25.11
CA LEU A 134 11.00 11.43 -25.18
C LEU A 134 10.35 12.79 -25.45
N LEU A 135 9.09 12.80 -25.91
CA LEU A 135 8.30 14.00 -26.14
C LEU A 135 7.48 14.39 -24.89
N PRO A 136 7.24 15.70 -24.68
CA PRO A 136 6.19 16.13 -23.77
C PRO A 136 4.81 15.74 -24.32
N ARG A 137 3.83 15.60 -23.43
CA ARG A 137 2.50 15.06 -23.81
C ARG A 137 1.71 15.95 -24.77
N ASN A 138 1.93 17.26 -24.72
CA ASN A 138 1.29 18.24 -25.60
C ASN A 138 1.79 18.16 -27.05
N GLU A 139 2.93 17.52 -27.31
CA GLU A 139 3.43 17.25 -28.67
C GLU A 139 2.97 15.88 -29.21
N TRP A 140 2.14 15.14 -28.48
CA TRP A 140 1.59 13.88 -28.98
C TRP A 140 0.47 14.13 -29.96
N LEU A 141 0.48 13.42 -31.09
CA LEU A 141 -0.61 13.49 -32.04
C LEU A 141 -1.89 12.87 -31.46
N PRO A 142 -3.07 13.41 -31.82
CA PRO A 142 -4.36 12.89 -31.36
C PRO A 142 -4.57 11.44 -31.78
N ARG A 143 -5.54 10.79 -31.13
CA ARG A 143 -5.90 9.42 -31.53
C ARG A 143 -6.63 9.45 -32.86
N GLY A 144 -6.16 8.67 -33.82
CA GLY A 144 -6.77 8.52 -35.13
C GLY A 144 -5.71 8.31 -36.19
N TRP A 145 -6.17 8.20 -37.44
CA TRP A 145 -5.32 8.13 -38.62
C TRP A 145 -5.32 9.46 -39.36
N PRO A 146 -4.15 9.96 -39.78
CA PRO A 146 -4.11 11.04 -40.76
C PRO A 146 -4.72 10.54 -42.08
N SER A 147 -5.71 11.27 -42.59
CA SER A 147 -6.31 11.01 -43.92
C SER A 147 -5.44 11.53 -45.06
N ALA A 148 -4.51 12.44 -44.75
CA ALA A 148 -3.60 13.06 -45.68
C ALA A 148 -2.16 13.01 -45.16
N GLU A 149 -1.23 13.40 -46.02
CA GLU A 149 0.15 13.67 -45.65
C GLU A 149 0.21 14.70 -44.53
N CYS A 150 1.01 14.44 -43.50
CA CYS A 150 1.13 15.36 -42.36
C CYS A 150 2.52 15.31 -41.73
N GLU A 151 2.91 16.40 -41.06
CA GLU A 151 4.11 16.41 -40.23
C GLU A 151 3.89 15.55 -38.98
N VAL A 152 4.93 14.85 -38.55
CA VAL A 152 4.90 13.95 -37.39
C VAL A 152 6.03 14.24 -36.43
N PRO A 153 5.84 14.01 -35.11
CA PRO A 153 6.84 14.41 -34.13
C PRO A 153 8.00 13.40 -34.01
N VAL A 154 7.79 12.15 -34.44
CA VAL A 154 8.78 11.05 -34.48
C VAL A 154 8.47 10.07 -35.62
N LEU A 155 9.52 9.46 -36.17
CA LEU A 155 9.42 8.37 -37.15
C LEU A 155 9.62 7.00 -36.48
N ALA A 156 9.04 5.95 -37.05
CA ALA A 156 9.20 4.55 -36.68
C ALA A 156 10.39 3.93 -37.41
N GLY A 157 11.33 3.35 -36.65
CA GLY A 157 12.56 2.74 -37.17
C GLY A 157 12.37 1.54 -38.09
N SER A 158 11.17 0.97 -38.19
CA SER A 158 10.91 -0.16 -39.11
C SER A 158 10.90 0.23 -40.58
N ALA A 159 10.66 1.51 -40.90
CA ALA A 159 10.70 2.02 -42.27
C ALA A 159 10.93 3.55 -42.29
N ILE A 160 12.18 4.01 -42.52
CA ILE A 160 12.50 5.45 -42.58
C ILE A 160 13.15 5.77 -43.93
N PHE A 161 12.56 6.69 -44.67
CA PHE A 161 13.10 7.18 -45.94
C PHE A 161 13.59 8.62 -45.81
N GLY A 162 14.67 8.99 -46.49
CA GLY A 162 15.17 10.36 -46.50
C GLY A 162 16.45 10.53 -47.28
N ASP A 163 16.90 11.78 -47.40
CA ASP A 163 18.16 12.14 -48.05
C ASP A 163 19.34 11.46 -47.34
N ARG A 164 20.26 10.90 -48.12
CA ARG A 164 21.45 10.22 -47.59
C ARG A 164 22.30 11.14 -46.71
N ASN A 165 22.47 12.41 -47.10
CA ASN A 165 23.28 13.37 -46.36
C ASN A 165 22.63 13.73 -45.01
N LEU A 166 21.31 13.65 -44.90
CA LEU A 166 20.61 13.84 -43.62
C LEU A 166 21.00 12.73 -42.64
N PHE A 167 21.02 11.47 -43.06
CA PHE A 167 21.48 10.35 -42.23
C PHE A 167 22.97 10.41 -41.90
N LEU A 168 23.82 10.85 -42.84
CA LEU A 168 25.24 11.03 -42.59
C LEU A 168 25.53 12.14 -41.58
N ARG A 169 24.79 13.25 -41.65
CA ARG A 169 24.90 14.39 -40.73
C ARG A 169 24.39 14.02 -39.34
N TYR A 170 23.24 13.37 -39.26
CA TYR A 170 22.62 12.95 -38.00
C TYR A 170 22.66 11.45 -37.88
N GLN A 171 23.81 10.87 -37.55
CA GLN A 171 23.90 9.42 -37.32
C GLN A 171 23.07 8.99 -36.11
N PHE A 172 22.57 7.75 -36.09
CA PHE A 172 22.00 7.15 -34.87
C PHE A 172 23.07 7.14 -33.77
N ASP A 173 22.65 7.43 -32.53
CA ASP A 173 23.59 7.51 -31.41
C ASP A 173 24.12 6.11 -31.04
N PRO A 174 25.44 5.85 -31.15
CA PRO A 174 26.00 4.52 -30.89
C PRO A 174 25.86 4.08 -29.43
N ARG A 175 25.50 4.99 -28.50
CA ARG A 175 25.23 4.66 -27.10
C ARG A 175 23.86 3.99 -26.90
N ILE A 176 22.99 4.03 -27.93
CA ILE A 176 21.69 3.36 -27.94
C ILE A 176 21.82 2.08 -28.77
N PHE A 177 22.00 0.94 -28.09
CA PHE A 177 22.15 -0.34 -28.76
C PHE A 177 20.89 -0.75 -29.55
N MET A 178 19.71 -0.59 -28.95
CA MET A 178 18.42 -0.91 -29.58
C MET A 178 17.28 -0.30 -28.75
N TYR A 179 16.18 0.02 -29.44
CA TYR A 179 15.03 0.79 -29.00
C TYR A 179 15.35 2.23 -28.57
N HIS A 180 14.49 3.16 -28.99
CA HIS A 180 14.61 4.61 -28.83
C HIS A 180 15.71 5.28 -29.67
N GLU A 181 16.46 4.55 -30.50
CA GLU A 181 17.39 5.15 -31.47
C GLU A 181 16.65 5.96 -32.53
N ASP A 182 15.49 5.49 -32.98
CA ASP A 182 14.62 6.15 -33.96
C ASP A 182 13.92 7.38 -33.37
N ASP A 183 13.42 7.28 -32.14
CA ASP A 183 12.92 8.43 -31.37
C ASP A 183 14.01 9.49 -31.21
N ASP A 184 15.20 9.10 -30.77
CA ASP A 184 16.33 10.00 -30.56
C ASP A 184 16.78 10.69 -31.86
N TRP A 185 16.87 9.92 -32.94
CA TRP A 185 17.24 10.42 -34.26
C TRP A 185 16.22 11.45 -34.75
N SER A 186 14.93 11.11 -34.66
CA SER A 186 13.82 11.98 -35.07
C SER A 186 13.86 13.33 -34.35
N LEU A 187 14.08 13.31 -33.03
CA LEU A 187 14.16 14.53 -32.24
C LEU A 187 15.37 15.38 -32.62
N ARG A 188 16.55 14.77 -32.83
CA ARG A 188 17.75 15.53 -33.23
C ARG A 188 17.62 16.17 -34.61
N VAL A 189 16.97 15.48 -35.55
CA VAL A 189 16.68 16.05 -36.88
C VAL A 189 15.76 17.26 -36.75
N ARG A 190 14.67 17.14 -35.96
CA ARG A 190 13.74 18.25 -35.70
C ARG A 190 14.40 19.43 -34.98
N GLU A 191 15.21 19.16 -33.96
CA GLU A 191 15.95 20.19 -33.21
C GLU A 191 16.90 20.98 -34.12
N ALA A 192 17.38 20.38 -35.21
CA ALA A 192 18.19 21.04 -36.21
C ALA A 192 17.40 21.67 -37.37
N GLY A 193 16.07 21.79 -37.24
CA GLY A 193 15.18 22.41 -38.23
C GLY A 193 14.71 21.48 -39.35
N GLY A 194 15.05 20.19 -39.30
CA GLY A 194 14.52 19.19 -40.23
C GLY A 194 13.04 18.88 -39.95
N LYS A 195 12.34 18.39 -40.97
CA LYS A 195 10.92 18.04 -40.88
C LYS A 195 10.69 16.55 -41.09
N LEU A 196 9.69 15.99 -40.40
CA LEU A 196 9.38 14.57 -40.48
C LEU A 196 7.94 14.42 -40.96
N PHE A 197 7.71 13.60 -41.97
CA PHE A 197 6.39 13.46 -42.58
C PHE A 197 5.89 12.02 -42.59
N PHE A 198 4.58 11.88 -42.49
CA PHE A 198 3.86 10.65 -42.76
C PHE A 198 3.31 10.70 -44.19
N ILE A 199 3.66 9.70 -45.01
CA ILE A 199 3.24 9.60 -46.41
C ILE A 199 2.20 8.47 -46.56
N PRO A 200 0.90 8.80 -46.64
CA PRO A 200 -0.18 7.79 -46.59
C PRO A 200 -0.21 6.86 -47.80
N ASN A 201 0.24 7.33 -48.96
CA ASN A 201 0.21 6.60 -50.22
C ASN A 201 1.41 5.65 -50.38
N ALA A 202 2.44 5.78 -49.55
CA ALA A 202 3.52 4.82 -49.49
C ALA A 202 3.16 3.73 -48.48
N ILE A 203 2.99 2.48 -48.91
CA ILE A 203 2.55 1.39 -48.02
C ILE A 203 3.68 0.39 -47.83
N VAL A 204 3.97 0.06 -46.57
CA VAL A 204 4.93 -0.99 -46.18
C VAL A 204 4.27 -1.93 -45.20
N LYS A 205 4.23 -3.21 -45.51
CA LYS A 205 3.74 -4.26 -44.60
C LYS A 205 4.89 -4.73 -43.73
N HIS A 206 4.67 -4.90 -42.43
CA HIS A 206 5.66 -5.33 -41.46
C HIS A 206 5.12 -6.52 -40.66
N LEU A 207 5.73 -7.68 -40.84
CA LEU A 207 5.24 -8.95 -40.29
C LEU A 207 5.40 -9.02 -38.76
N GLY A 208 6.34 -8.25 -38.19
CA GLY A 208 6.44 -8.00 -36.77
C GLY A 208 6.96 -9.17 -35.95
N GLY A 209 8.24 -9.13 -35.57
CA GLY A 209 8.82 -10.10 -34.64
C GLY A 209 9.10 -11.46 -35.26
N HIS A 210 9.23 -11.51 -36.57
CA HIS A 210 9.65 -12.68 -37.35
C HIS A 210 11.15 -12.66 -37.69
N SER A 211 11.81 -11.50 -37.57
CA SER A 211 13.25 -11.31 -37.80
C SER A 211 14.16 -11.80 -36.67
N SER A 212 13.60 -12.19 -35.51
CA SER A 212 14.34 -12.73 -34.36
C SER A 212 13.54 -13.83 -33.68
N GLY A 213 14.20 -14.86 -33.14
CA GLY A 213 13.54 -15.98 -32.47
C GLY A 213 12.57 -15.57 -31.35
N ARG A 214 11.55 -16.41 -31.10
CA ARG A 214 10.46 -16.15 -30.15
C ARG A 214 10.73 -16.68 -28.73
N SER A 215 11.98 -17.00 -28.40
CA SER A 215 12.36 -17.53 -27.09
C SER A 215 12.24 -16.48 -25.99
N SER A 216 12.04 -16.93 -24.75
CA SER A 216 11.99 -16.06 -23.57
C SER A 216 13.29 -15.26 -23.40
N ASP A 217 14.44 -15.82 -23.76
CA ASP A 217 15.74 -15.18 -23.62
C ASP A 217 15.90 -14.01 -24.58
N ILE A 218 15.44 -14.16 -25.83
CA ILE A 218 15.43 -13.07 -26.81
C ILE A 218 14.46 -11.97 -26.37
N VAL A 219 13.29 -12.33 -25.86
CA VAL A 219 12.32 -11.37 -25.31
C VAL A 219 12.92 -10.57 -24.15
N ARG A 220 13.62 -11.25 -23.24
CA ARG A 220 14.30 -10.63 -22.09
C ARG A 220 15.43 -9.72 -22.55
N PHE A 221 16.26 -10.16 -23.49
CA PHE A 221 17.35 -9.37 -24.08
C PHE A 221 16.83 -8.07 -24.69
N LYS A 222 15.80 -8.16 -25.53
CA LYS A 222 15.13 -6.99 -26.12
C LYS A 222 14.61 -6.03 -25.04
N ALA A 223 13.95 -6.56 -24.03
CA ALA A 223 13.40 -5.75 -22.95
C ALA A 223 14.49 -5.08 -22.09
N PHE A 224 15.62 -5.76 -21.86
CA PHE A 224 16.79 -5.19 -21.19
C PHE A 224 17.30 -3.94 -21.91
N HIS A 225 17.53 -4.04 -23.22
CA HIS A 225 17.97 -2.89 -24.00
C HIS A 225 16.91 -1.79 -24.04
N LEU A 226 15.62 -2.13 -24.14
CA LEU A 226 14.54 -1.15 -24.03
C LEU A 226 14.58 -0.37 -22.70
N GLY A 227 14.76 -1.05 -21.57
CA GLY A 227 14.86 -0.42 -20.25
C GLY A 227 16.10 0.47 -20.10
N LYS A 228 17.25 -0.02 -20.57
CA LYS A 228 18.54 0.70 -20.56
C LYS A 228 18.49 1.95 -21.43
N SER A 229 18.10 1.79 -22.69
CA SER A 229 17.98 2.88 -23.67
C SER A 229 16.97 3.92 -23.23
N ARG A 230 15.85 3.52 -22.61
CA ARG A 230 14.84 4.45 -22.08
C ARG A 230 15.42 5.44 -21.07
N ILE A 231 16.19 4.99 -20.08
CA ILE A 231 16.80 5.91 -19.10
C ILE A 231 17.76 6.86 -19.79
N PHE A 232 18.61 6.32 -20.66
CA PHE A 232 19.61 7.10 -21.38
C PHE A 232 18.95 8.18 -22.25
N ALA A 233 18.00 7.79 -23.09
CA ALA A 233 17.31 8.68 -24.00
C ALA A 233 16.47 9.74 -23.26
N LEU A 234 15.76 9.36 -22.19
CA LEU A 234 15.04 10.35 -21.36
C LEU A 234 16.00 11.37 -20.73
N LYS A 235 17.18 10.94 -20.28
CA LYS A 235 18.21 11.85 -19.75
C LYS A 235 18.77 12.77 -20.84
N LYS A 236 19.09 12.22 -22.02
CA LYS A 236 19.61 12.95 -23.18
C LYS A 236 18.67 14.07 -23.61
N HIS A 237 17.37 13.78 -23.66
CA HIS A 237 16.31 14.73 -24.06
C HIS A 237 15.71 15.53 -22.89
N LYS A 238 16.46 15.65 -21.78
CA LYS A 238 16.12 16.47 -20.59
C LYS A 238 14.70 16.23 -20.05
N ARG A 239 14.19 15.00 -20.13
CA ARG A 239 12.87 14.66 -19.58
C ARG A 239 12.93 14.53 -18.06
N PRO A 240 11.89 14.96 -17.33
CA PRO A 240 11.91 14.97 -15.87
C PRO A 240 11.92 13.54 -15.30
N PHE A 241 12.69 13.37 -14.22
CA PHE A 241 12.78 12.15 -13.41
C PHE A 241 13.01 10.86 -14.23
N PRO A 242 14.02 10.80 -15.11
CA PRO A 242 14.19 9.69 -16.07
C PRO A 242 14.35 8.33 -15.38
N ARG A 243 15.10 8.29 -14.27
CA ARG A 243 15.27 7.09 -13.44
C ARG A 243 14.00 6.71 -12.70
N THR A 244 13.46 7.63 -11.90
CA THR A 244 12.28 7.36 -11.05
C THR A 244 11.09 6.87 -11.88
N ARG A 245 10.80 7.51 -13.02
CA ARG A 245 9.71 7.10 -13.92
C ARG A 245 9.94 5.71 -14.53
N SER A 246 11.17 5.39 -14.88
CA SER A 246 11.51 4.09 -15.48
C SER A 246 11.50 2.96 -14.44
N VAL A 247 11.99 3.23 -13.22
CA VAL A 247 11.92 2.29 -12.08
C VAL A 247 10.47 2.04 -11.67
N ALA A 248 9.66 3.09 -11.52
CA ALA A 248 8.25 2.95 -11.17
C ALA A 248 7.50 2.11 -12.22
N LEU A 249 7.70 2.37 -13.51
CA LEU A 249 7.11 1.56 -14.58
C LEU A 249 7.61 0.10 -14.54
N ALA A 250 8.90 -0.12 -14.27
CA ALA A 250 9.45 -1.47 -14.17
C ALA A 250 8.83 -2.25 -12.99
N LEU A 251 8.66 -1.60 -11.83
CA LEU A 251 8.02 -2.20 -10.65
C LEU A 251 6.54 -2.51 -10.93
N LEU A 252 5.80 -1.59 -11.55
CA LEU A 252 4.40 -1.84 -11.94
C LEU A 252 4.28 -3.02 -12.90
N ASN A 253 5.17 -3.11 -13.89
CA ASN A 253 5.20 -4.24 -14.82
C ASN A 253 5.52 -5.56 -14.10
N LEU A 254 6.40 -5.57 -13.10
CA LEU A 254 6.70 -6.76 -12.28
C LEU A 254 5.53 -7.18 -11.38
N LEU A 255 4.67 -6.24 -10.96
CA LEU A 255 3.47 -6.52 -10.18
C LEU A 255 2.26 -6.96 -11.03
N SER A 256 2.37 -6.90 -12.37
CA SER A 256 1.28 -7.31 -13.27
C SER A 256 0.85 -8.78 -13.03
N PRO A 257 -0.46 -9.05 -12.85
CA PRO A 257 -0.97 -10.42 -12.71
C PRO A 257 -0.64 -11.33 -13.90
N GLU A 258 -0.42 -10.76 -15.09
CA GLU A 258 -0.03 -11.49 -16.30
C GLU A 258 1.31 -12.24 -16.13
N ASN A 259 2.15 -11.81 -15.19
CA ASN A 259 3.40 -12.49 -14.85
C ASN A 259 3.16 -13.89 -14.27
N PHE A 260 2.01 -14.18 -13.65
CA PHE A 260 1.73 -15.53 -13.15
C PHE A 260 1.50 -16.52 -14.30
N PHE A 261 0.88 -16.05 -15.39
CA PHE A 261 0.37 -16.93 -16.44
C PHE A 261 1.27 -17.02 -17.68
N SER A 262 2.24 -16.11 -17.87
CA SER A 262 3.08 -16.10 -19.09
C SER A 262 4.58 -15.98 -18.81
N ALA A 263 5.33 -17.03 -19.15
CA ALA A 263 6.80 -17.04 -19.08
C ALA A 263 7.44 -15.93 -19.95
N LYS A 264 6.87 -15.68 -21.13
CA LYS A 264 7.32 -14.59 -22.02
C LYS A 264 7.07 -13.22 -21.40
N ARG A 265 5.93 -13.02 -20.74
CA ARG A 265 5.62 -11.76 -20.05
C ARG A 265 6.54 -11.54 -18.84
N ARG A 266 6.80 -12.59 -18.06
CA ARG A 266 7.81 -12.57 -16.98
C ARG A 266 9.18 -12.18 -17.51
N ALA A 267 9.65 -12.85 -18.56
CA ALA A 267 10.95 -12.61 -19.17
C ALA A 267 11.07 -11.16 -19.68
N LYS A 268 10.02 -10.64 -20.33
CA LYS A 268 9.95 -9.24 -20.78
C LYS A 268 10.04 -8.26 -19.61
N ASN A 269 9.19 -8.41 -18.61
CA ASN A 269 9.08 -7.46 -17.51
C ASN A 269 10.34 -7.48 -16.62
N PHE A 270 10.90 -8.67 -16.39
CA PHE A 270 12.17 -8.83 -15.70
C PHE A 270 13.35 -8.26 -16.49
N GLY A 271 13.43 -8.53 -17.79
CA GLY A 271 14.44 -7.95 -18.68
C GLY A 271 14.43 -6.42 -18.63
N PHE A 272 13.24 -5.82 -18.76
CA PHE A 272 13.06 -4.37 -18.65
C PHE A 272 13.54 -3.82 -17.30
N PHE A 273 13.17 -4.48 -16.19
CA PHE A 273 13.63 -4.08 -14.86
C PHE A 273 15.16 -4.12 -14.72
N GLU A 274 15.81 -5.18 -15.19
CA GLU A 274 17.27 -5.28 -15.17
C GLU A 274 17.94 -4.19 -16.02
N GLY A 275 17.36 -3.87 -17.19
CA GLY A 275 17.83 -2.79 -18.04
C GLY A 275 17.77 -1.42 -17.37
N VAL A 276 16.69 -1.17 -16.63
CA VAL A 276 16.50 0.04 -15.82
C VAL A 276 17.46 0.08 -14.62
N ARG A 277 17.71 -1.06 -13.96
CA ARG A 277 18.53 -1.17 -12.76
C ARG A 277 20.03 -1.08 -13.04
N GLN A 278 20.50 -1.68 -14.14
CA GLN A 278 21.93 -1.80 -14.47
C GLN A 278 22.30 -1.06 -15.77
N PRO A 279 22.13 0.27 -15.86
CA PRO A 279 22.35 1.00 -17.11
C PRO A 279 23.82 1.03 -17.58
N ARG A 280 24.79 0.66 -16.73
CA ARG A 280 26.23 0.68 -17.03
C ARG A 280 26.80 -0.65 -17.54
N LYS A 281 26.05 -1.75 -17.48
CA LYS A 281 26.55 -3.09 -17.89
C LYS A 281 26.44 -3.25 -19.42
N HIS A 282 27.53 -3.68 -20.07
CA HIS A 282 27.53 -4.11 -21.48
C HIS A 282 26.95 -5.52 -21.57
N TYR A 283 26.06 -5.75 -22.54
CA TYR A 283 25.32 -7.00 -22.71
C TYR A 283 25.37 -7.34 -24.20
N ASP A 284 26.26 -8.26 -24.56
CA ASP A 284 26.57 -8.56 -25.96
C ASP A 284 25.83 -9.82 -26.47
N HIS A 285 25.11 -10.56 -25.59
CA HIS A 285 24.39 -11.80 -25.96
C HIS A 285 23.14 -12.05 -25.08
N PRO A 286 22.06 -12.69 -25.59
CA PRO A 286 20.99 -13.23 -24.75
C PRO A 286 21.53 -14.30 -23.79
N TYR A 287 21.31 -14.11 -22.48
CA TYR A 287 21.57 -15.13 -21.45
C TYR A 287 20.40 -16.11 -21.35
N GLU A 288 20.69 -17.37 -21.08
CA GLU A 288 19.71 -18.36 -20.62
C GLU A 288 18.96 -17.83 -19.39
N MET A 289 17.65 -18.06 -19.34
CA MET A 289 16.85 -17.81 -18.14
C MET A 289 17.48 -18.58 -16.96
N PRO A 290 17.78 -17.91 -15.83
CA PRO A 290 18.22 -18.60 -14.63
C PRO A 290 17.21 -19.70 -14.27
N ALA A 291 17.67 -20.90 -13.94
CA ALA A 291 16.82 -22.08 -13.67
C ALA A 291 15.74 -21.84 -12.60
N TRP A 292 15.91 -20.85 -11.73
CA TRP A 292 14.87 -20.46 -10.79
C TRP A 292 13.68 -19.80 -11.49
N MET A 293 13.85 -19.02 -12.57
CA MET A 293 12.76 -18.29 -13.24
C MET A 293 11.89 -19.12 -14.21
N SER A 294 12.35 -20.28 -14.65
CA SER A 294 11.54 -21.27 -15.40
C SER A 294 10.51 -21.95 -14.49
N GLY A 295 10.67 -21.83 -13.17
CA GLY A 295 9.70 -22.26 -12.17
C GLY A 295 10.14 -21.81 -10.78
N VAL A 296 9.79 -20.59 -10.38
CA VAL A 296 10.02 -20.13 -9.00
C VAL A 296 8.83 -20.60 -8.17
N PRO A 297 9.04 -21.38 -7.10
CA PRO A 297 8.01 -21.57 -6.11
C PRO A 297 7.57 -20.21 -5.58
N LEU A 298 6.27 -19.93 -5.59
CA LEU A 298 5.65 -18.64 -5.23
C LEU A 298 6.24 -18.00 -3.96
N TRP A 299 6.73 -18.81 -3.02
CA TRP A 299 7.36 -18.35 -1.78
C TRP A 299 8.67 -17.55 -1.96
N LYS A 300 9.55 -17.90 -2.91
CA LYS A 300 10.80 -17.14 -3.16
C LYS A 300 10.52 -15.78 -3.77
N LEU A 301 9.55 -15.73 -4.71
CA LEU A 301 9.09 -14.49 -5.31
C LEU A 301 8.39 -13.60 -4.26
N LYS A 302 7.52 -14.19 -3.43
CA LYS A 302 6.86 -13.51 -2.29
C LYS A 302 7.88 -12.96 -1.30
N ARG A 303 8.97 -13.69 -1.03
CA ARG A 303 10.06 -13.26 -0.12
C ARG A 303 10.83 -12.04 -0.66
N GLU A 304 11.21 -12.08 -1.93
CA GLU A 304 11.94 -10.96 -2.57
C GLU A 304 11.05 -9.75 -2.83
N LEU A 305 9.79 -9.97 -3.21
CA LEU A 305 8.78 -8.91 -3.31
C LEU A 305 8.55 -8.29 -1.93
N ALA A 306 8.44 -9.09 -0.87
CA ALA A 306 8.34 -8.60 0.50
C ALA A 306 9.61 -7.85 0.94
N ARG A 307 10.80 -8.22 0.45
CA ARG A 307 12.05 -7.49 0.74
C ARG A 307 12.08 -6.13 0.04
N LEU A 308 11.72 -6.06 -1.24
CA LEU A 308 11.69 -4.81 -2.00
C LEU A 308 10.54 -3.89 -1.55
N VAL A 309 9.38 -4.47 -1.22
CA VAL A 309 8.26 -3.75 -0.58
C VAL A 309 8.69 -3.23 0.78
N ARG A 310 9.42 -4.00 1.60
CA ARG A 310 10.00 -3.50 2.87
C ARG A 310 10.97 -2.34 2.67
N GLN A 311 11.74 -2.33 1.59
CA GLN A 311 12.66 -1.23 1.25
C GLN A 311 11.92 0.02 0.71
N PHE A 312 10.83 -0.17 -0.04
CA PHE A 312 10.00 0.90 -0.60
C PHE A 312 9.01 1.50 0.41
N LEU A 313 8.59 0.72 1.42
CA LEU A 313 7.79 1.15 2.58
C LEU A 313 8.60 1.95 3.62
N SER A 314 9.73 2.54 3.21
CA SER A 314 10.44 3.61 3.94
C SER A 314 9.70 4.95 3.88
N VAL A 315 8.62 5.05 3.09
CA VAL A 315 7.57 6.08 3.25
C VAL A 315 6.92 5.90 4.64
N PRO A 316 6.63 6.98 5.40
CA PRO A 316 6.06 6.86 6.75
C PRO A 316 4.80 5.97 6.74
N ARG A 317 4.88 4.83 7.43
CA ARG A 317 3.86 3.77 7.47
C ARG A 317 2.46 4.25 7.91
N ALA A 318 2.32 5.47 8.41
CA ALA A 318 1.06 6.11 8.72
C ALA A 318 0.25 6.50 7.46
N LEU A 319 0.92 6.97 6.40
CA LEU A 319 0.26 7.40 5.16
C LEU A 319 -0.29 6.21 4.37
N TYR A 320 0.40 5.06 4.40
CA TYR A 320 -0.06 3.84 3.74
C TYR A 320 -1.35 3.30 4.35
N ASP A 321 -1.42 3.19 5.68
CA ASP A 321 -2.60 2.66 6.38
C ASP A 321 -3.82 3.58 6.14
N MET A 322 -3.61 4.90 6.15
CA MET A 322 -4.66 5.92 5.96
C MET A 322 -5.25 5.94 4.54
N TYR A 323 -4.43 5.82 3.49
CA TYR A 323 -4.90 5.97 2.10
C TYR A 323 -5.25 4.66 1.39
N PHE A 324 -4.83 3.50 1.91
CA PHE A 324 -5.03 2.22 1.20
C PHE A 324 -5.79 1.17 2.01
N ILE A 325 -5.66 1.10 3.34
CA ILE A 325 -6.35 0.06 4.12
C ILE A 325 -7.83 0.38 4.29
N THR A 326 -8.19 1.61 4.69
CA THR A 326 -9.60 1.98 4.88
C THR A 326 -10.42 1.89 3.59
N PRO A 327 -9.96 2.40 2.42
CA PRO A 327 -10.72 2.24 1.18
C PRO A 327 -10.86 0.78 0.73
N VAL A 328 -9.83 -0.05 0.94
CA VAL A 328 -9.89 -1.49 0.63
C VAL A 328 -10.84 -2.22 1.58
N TYR A 329 -10.83 -1.88 2.87
CA TYR A 329 -11.81 -2.42 3.83
C TYR A 329 -13.24 -2.05 3.40
N ASP A 330 -13.49 -0.76 3.12
CA ASP A 330 -14.80 -0.25 2.74
C ASP A 330 -15.30 -0.84 1.40
N LEU A 331 -14.40 -1.14 0.43
CA LEU A 331 -14.78 -1.78 -0.84
C LEU A 331 -14.96 -3.31 -0.76
N VAL A 332 -14.12 -3.99 0.01
CA VAL A 332 -13.98 -5.47 -0.04
C VAL A 332 -14.63 -6.14 1.17
N HIS A 333 -14.37 -5.64 2.38
CA HIS A 333 -14.78 -6.28 3.63
C HIS A 333 -16.14 -5.80 4.12
N LYS A 334 -16.60 -4.62 3.70
CA LYS A 334 -17.98 -4.16 3.97
C LYS A 334 -19.04 -5.18 3.51
N ARG A 335 -18.78 -5.92 2.44
CA ARG A 335 -19.66 -7.01 1.95
C ARG A 335 -19.73 -8.22 2.88
N LYS A 336 -18.82 -8.34 3.84
CA LYS A 336 -18.78 -9.42 4.84
C LYS A 336 -19.41 -9.00 6.18
N ILE A 337 -19.85 -7.75 6.31
CA ILE A 337 -20.57 -7.29 7.50
C ILE A 337 -22.00 -7.80 7.37
N VAL A 338 -22.44 -8.61 8.33
CA VAL A 338 -23.80 -9.10 8.42
C VAL A 338 -24.50 -8.37 9.55
N GLN A 339 -25.68 -7.82 9.28
CA GLN A 339 -26.50 -7.16 10.29
C GLN A 339 -27.78 -7.96 10.47
N ASN A 340 -28.07 -8.33 11.71
CA ASN A 340 -29.28 -9.02 12.12
C ASN A 340 -30.06 -8.09 13.04
N GLU A 341 -31.32 -7.84 12.73
CA GLU A 341 -32.20 -7.09 13.63
C GLU A 341 -32.53 -7.95 14.86
N GLY A 342 -32.53 -7.31 16.02
CA GLY A 342 -32.89 -7.94 17.28
C GLY A 342 -34.35 -7.69 17.66
N GLN A 343 -34.79 -8.30 18.75
CA GLN A 343 -36.17 -8.25 19.24
C GLN A 343 -36.40 -7.09 20.21
N ILE A 344 -35.33 -6.52 20.78
CA ILE A 344 -35.44 -5.35 21.65
C ILE A 344 -35.61 -4.09 20.78
N PRO A 345 -36.60 -3.22 21.02
CA PRO A 345 -36.75 -2.01 20.24
C PRO A 345 -35.59 -1.03 20.50
N ALA A 346 -35.25 -0.23 19.49
CA ALA A 346 -34.37 0.92 19.70
C ALA A 346 -35.01 1.92 20.66
N THR A 347 -34.20 2.52 21.53
CA THR A 347 -34.57 3.66 22.37
C THR A 347 -33.75 4.89 21.97
N ASP A 348 -33.94 6.01 22.67
CA ASP A 348 -33.07 7.19 22.58
C ASP A 348 -31.67 6.98 23.21
N ARG A 349 -31.45 5.80 23.82
CA ARG A 349 -30.21 5.39 24.49
C ARG A 349 -29.71 4.08 23.89
N VAL A 350 -28.60 4.11 23.17
CA VAL A 350 -28.02 2.91 22.56
C VAL A 350 -26.66 2.62 23.15
N ALA A 351 -26.39 1.35 23.49
CA ALA A 351 -25.05 0.92 23.91
C ALA A 351 -24.47 -0.05 22.90
N ILE A 352 -23.44 0.38 22.17
CA ILE A 352 -22.64 -0.50 21.33
C ILE A 352 -21.75 -1.35 22.22
N TYR A 353 -22.10 -2.62 22.35
CA TYR A 353 -21.33 -3.60 23.10
C TYR A 353 -20.52 -4.47 22.14
N LEU A 354 -19.22 -4.25 22.13
CA LEU A 354 -18.28 -4.98 21.30
C LEU A 354 -17.76 -6.23 22.01
N ILE A 355 -17.89 -7.37 21.34
CA ILE A 355 -17.43 -8.66 21.85
C ILE A 355 -16.44 -9.34 20.88
N PHE A 356 -15.56 -10.17 21.44
CA PHE A 356 -14.63 -11.04 20.73
C PHE A 356 -14.78 -12.50 21.20
N PRO A 357 -15.89 -13.16 20.84
CA PRO A 357 -16.32 -14.45 21.41
C PRO A 357 -15.54 -15.63 20.81
N LYS A 358 -14.25 -15.74 21.17
CA LYS A 358 -13.37 -16.82 20.68
C LYS A 358 -13.84 -18.24 21.01
N ARG A 359 -14.64 -18.39 22.05
CA ARG A 359 -15.16 -19.65 22.58
C ARG A 359 -16.70 -19.63 22.67
N GLY A 360 -17.33 -18.84 21.81
CA GLY A 360 -18.75 -18.54 21.92
C GLY A 360 -19.07 -17.49 22.97
N LEU A 361 -20.36 -17.32 23.25
CA LEU A 361 -20.88 -16.31 24.15
C LEU A 361 -20.73 -16.74 25.63
N LEU A 362 -19.90 -16.01 26.37
CA LEU A 362 -19.68 -16.20 27.81
C LEU A 362 -20.84 -15.69 28.66
N GLU A 363 -20.99 -16.21 29.88
CA GLU A 363 -21.98 -15.74 30.86
C GLU A 363 -21.78 -14.27 31.24
N SER A 364 -20.54 -13.77 31.32
CA SER A 364 -20.31 -12.33 31.54
C SER A 364 -20.84 -11.47 30.40
N HIS A 365 -20.89 -11.97 29.15
CA HIS A 365 -21.50 -11.24 28.05
C HIS A 365 -23.01 -11.13 28.24
N LYS A 366 -23.67 -12.22 28.66
CA LYS A 366 -25.10 -12.25 28.95
C LYS A 366 -25.44 -11.27 30.08
N ARG A 367 -24.67 -11.32 31.17
CA ARG A 367 -24.81 -10.39 32.29
C ARG A 367 -24.58 -8.93 31.90
N SER A 368 -23.62 -8.66 31.01
CA SER A 368 -23.39 -7.31 30.47
C SER A 368 -24.60 -6.79 29.68
N LEU A 369 -25.30 -7.66 28.94
CA LEU A 369 -26.52 -7.28 28.22
C LEU A 369 -27.65 -6.96 29.19
N ASP A 370 -27.85 -7.77 30.23
CA ASP A 370 -28.80 -7.49 31.30
C ASP A 370 -28.52 -6.12 31.92
N TYR A 371 -27.27 -5.87 32.29
CA TYR A 371 -26.84 -4.61 32.88
C TYR A 371 -27.10 -3.38 31.99
N ILE A 372 -26.93 -3.51 30.68
CA ILE A 372 -27.24 -2.45 29.70
C ILE A 372 -28.76 -2.22 29.65
N ARG A 373 -29.56 -3.30 29.60
CA ARG A 373 -31.03 -3.22 29.53
C ARG A 373 -31.66 -2.67 30.82
N GLU A 374 -31.14 -3.08 31.97
CA GLU A 374 -31.53 -2.57 33.29
C GLU A 374 -31.32 -1.05 33.39
N ALA A 375 -30.35 -0.49 32.66
CA ALA A 375 -30.14 0.96 32.57
C ALA A 375 -31.06 1.67 31.57
N GLY A 376 -31.94 0.96 30.87
CA GLY A 376 -32.83 1.51 29.83
C GLY A 376 -32.17 1.70 28.46
N TYR A 377 -30.96 1.16 28.26
CA TYR A 377 -30.26 1.23 26.97
C TYR A 377 -30.66 0.07 26.07
N ALA A 378 -30.86 0.34 24.79
CA ALA A 378 -30.97 -0.68 23.75
C ALA A 378 -29.58 -1.22 23.40
N PRO A 379 -29.27 -2.50 23.65
CA PRO A 379 -27.96 -3.06 23.31
C PRO A 379 -27.81 -3.20 21.80
N LEU A 380 -26.68 -2.76 21.26
CA LEU A 380 -26.25 -3.04 19.90
C LEU A 380 -24.96 -3.85 19.97
N VAL A 381 -25.05 -5.14 19.66
CA VAL A 381 -23.92 -6.04 19.81
C VAL A 381 -23.11 -6.07 18.52
N VAL A 382 -21.80 -5.82 18.63
CA VAL A 382 -20.87 -5.97 17.51
C VAL A 382 -19.94 -7.13 17.84
N SER A 383 -19.98 -8.19 17.04
CA SER A 383 -19.06 -9.33 17.14
C SER A 383 -17.95 -9.22 16.13
N ASN A 384 -16.71 -9.21 16.61
CA ASN A 384 -15.50 -9.24 15.78
C ASN A 384 -15.17 -10.64 15.24
N LEU A 385 -16.02 -11.63 15.47
CA LEU A 385 -15.94 -12.99 14.97
C LEU A 385 -17.31 -13.48 14.50
N PRO A 386 -17.39 -14.44 13.57
CA PRO A 386 -18.64 -15.14 13.28
C PRO A 386 -19.20 -15.78 14.54
N LEU A 387 -20.52 -15.75 14.70
CA LEU A 387 -21.23 -16.35 15.83
C LEU A 387 -21.79 -17.71 15.44
N GLU A 388 -21.86 -18.63 16.40
CA GLU A 388 -22.62 -19.86 16.24
C GLU A 388 -24.13 -19.56 16.25
N SER A 389 -24.93 -20.40 15.60
CA SER A 389 -26.38 -20.13 15.45
C SER A 389 -27.10 -19.94 16.78
N GLY A 390 -26.73 -20.69 17.82
CA GLY A 390 -27.32 -20.55 19.16
C GLY A 390 -26.98 -19.21 19.82
N ASP A 391 -25.71 -18.80 19.74
CA ASP A 391 -25.25 -17.50 20.26
C ASP A 391 -25.91 -16.34 19.52
N LEU A 392 -26.04 -16.45 18.18
CA LEU A 392 -26.68 -15.42 17.37
C LEU A 392 -28.16 -15.26 17.73
N GLU A 393 -28.91 -16.36 17.90
CA GLU A 393 -30.33 -16.27 18.30
C GLU A 393 -30.48 -15.67 19.71
N TYR A 394 -29.67 -16.10 20.67
CA TYR A 394 -29.67 -15.50 22.00
C TYR A 394 -29.40 -13.99 21.94
N LEU A 395 -28.41 -13.56 21.16
CA LEU A 395 -28.08 -12.15 21.02
C LEU A 395 -29.22 -11.37 20.32
N LYS A 396 -29.88 -11.95 19.32
CA LYS A 396 -31.05 -11.32 18.67
C LYS A 396 -32.22 -11.14 19.64
N GLU A 397 -32.48 -12.11 20.51
CA GLU A 397 -33.52 -12.01 21.55
C GLU A 397 -33.22 -10.92 22.58
N ASN A 398 -31.94 -10.65 22.85
CA ASN A 398 -31.51 -9.79 23.96
C ASN A 398 -30.87 -8.46 23.52
N SER A 399 -30.96 -8.10 22.23
CA SER A 399 -30.41 -6.86 21.70
C SER A 399 -31.35 -6.19 20.70
N PHE A 400 -31.08 -4.92 20.42
CA PHE A 400 -31.73 -4.19 19.33
C PHE A 400 -31.18 -4.59 17.97
N ARG A 401 -29.87 -4.88 17.90
CA ARG A 401 -29.21 -5.31 16.67
C ARG A 401 -27.92 -6.05 16.97
N VAL A 402 -27.62 -7.03 16.13
CA VAL A 402 -26.37 -7.79 16.15
C VAL A 402 -25.62 -7.58 14.83
N ILE A 403 -24.33 -7.22 14.91
CA ILE A 403 -23.46 -7.03 13.76
C ILE A 403 -22.31 -8.04 13.84
N GLU A 404 -22.18 -8.90 12.83
CA GLU A 404 -21.02 -9.76 12.65
C GLU A 404 -20.07 -9.14 11.65
N ARG A 405 -18.79 -9.02 12.02
CA ARG A 405 -17.77 -8.39 11.18
C ARG A 405 -16.41 -9.06 11.29
N PRO A 406 -15.54 -8.93 10.28
CA PRO A 406 -14.13 -9.32 10.40
C PRO A 406 -13.39 -8.49 11.47
N ASN A 407 -12.50 -9.12 12.25
CA ASN A 407 -11.66 -8.43 13.23
C ASN A 407 -10.57 -7.55 12.58
N VAL A 408 -10.96 -6.42 11.99
CA VAL A 408 -10.05 -5.41 11.42
C VAL A 408 -10.19 -4.11 12.20
N GLY A 409 -9.07 -3.52 12.65
CA GLY A 409 -9.10 -2.29 13.45
C GLY A 409 -9.46 -2.48 14.93
N TYR A 410 -9.55 -3.74 15.39
CA TYR A 410 -9.87 -4.09 16.78
C TYR A 410 -11.12 -3.35 17.28
N ASP A 411 -11.04 -2.76 18.48
CA ASP A 411 -12.21 -2.21 19.16
C ASP A 411 -12.82 -1.03 18.41
N PHE A 412 -11.98 -0.10 17.99
CA PHE A 412 -12.40 1.06 17.20
C PHE A 412 -12.93 0.69 15.81
N GLY A 413 -12.47 -0.43 15.23
CA GLY A 413 -13.08 -0.95 14.01
C GLY A 413 -14.53 -1.39 14.24
N GLY A 414 -14.78 -2.05 15.37
CA GLY A 414 -16.12 -2.45 15.77
C GLY A 414 -17.01 -1.26 16.16
N TYR A 415 -16.48 -0.31 16.94
CA TYR A 415 -17.19 0.93 17.27
C TYR A 415 -17.54 1.75 16.03
N ARG A 416 -16.66 1.82 15.02
CA ARG A 416 -16.95 2.48 13.75
C ARG A 416 -18.15 1.85 13.05
N ASP A 417 -18.15 0.53 12.91
CA ASP A 417 -19.22 -0.18 12.20
C ASP A 417 -20.54 -0.12 13.00
N GLY A 418 -20.48 -0.19 14.33
CA GLY A 418 -21.61 0.05 15.23
C GLY A 418 -22.16 1.47 15.10
N PHE A 419 -21.30 2.48 15.15
CA PHE A 419 -21.67 3.90 14.98
C PHE A 419 -22.37 4.15 13.64
N PHE A 420 -21.84 3.60 12.54
CA PHE A 420 -22.49 3.75 11.24
C PHE A 420 -23.85 3.07 11.13
N SER A 421 -24.09 1.99 11.88
CA SER A 421 -25.39 1.33 11.89
C SER A 421 -26.48 2.14 12.59
N VAL A 422 -26.11 3.00 13.54
CA VAL A 422 -27.04 3.90 14.25
C VAL A 422 -27.10 5.30 13.64
N LEU A 423 -26.26 5.59 12.64
CA LEU A 423 -26.24 6.89 11.95
C LEU A 423 -27.62 7.33 11.41
N PRO A 424 -28.48 6.44 10.86
CA PRO A 424 -29.82 6.82 10.41
C PRO A 424 -30.75 7.34 11.51
N GLN A 425 -30.49 7.01 12.77
CA GLN A 425 -31.29 7.41 13.94
C GLN A 425 -30.53 8.33 14.89
N ILE A 426 -29.35 8.84 14.49
CA ILE A 426 -28.44 9.62 15.34
C ILE A 426 -29.10 10.88 15.92
N GLU A 427 -30.00 11.51 15.16
CA GLU A 427 -30.73 12.71 15.59
C GLU A 427 -31.66 12.45 16.76
N LYS A 428 -32.15 11.21 16.91
CA LYS A 428 -33.06 10.80 17.99
C LYS A 428 -32.34 10.26 19.22
N LEU A 429 -31.01 10.09 19.15
CA LEU A 429 -30.25 9.60 20.28
C LEU A 429 -29.93 10.74 21.24
N GLU A 430 -30.24 10.51 22.50
CA GLU A 430 -29.82 11.33 23.63
C GLU A 430 -28.51 10.80 24.23
N ARG A 431 -28.27 9.48 24.17
CA ARG A 431 -26.98 8.90 24.54
C ARG A 431 -26.57 7.75 23.63
N LEU A 432 -25.27 7.71 23.32
CA LEU A 432 -24.62 6.56 22.70
C LEU A 432 -23.43 6.15 23.56
N VAL A 433 -23.38 4.88 23.94
CA VAL A 433 -22.33 4.33 24.77
C VAL A 433 -21.51 3.31 23.98
N PHE A 434 -20.19 3.33 24.13
CA PHE A 434 -19.28 2.29 23.66
C PHE A 434 -18.79 1.47 24.85
N LEU A 435 -18.99 0.15 24.78
CA LEU A 435 -18.52 -0.83 25.76
C LEU A 435 -17.77 -1.95 25.03
N ASN A 436 -16.77 -2.56 25.66
CA ASN A 436 -16.16 -3.78 25.12
C ASN A 436 -15.83 -4.81 26.20
N ASP A 437 -15.65 -6.05 25.75
CA ASP A 437 -15.36 -7.23 26.57
C ASP A 437 -13.91 -7.33 27.07
N SER A 438 -13.08 -6.29 26.92
CA SER A 438 -11.71 -6.27 27.46
C SER A 438 -11.67 -6.03 28.98
N SER A 439 -12.83 -5.79 29.58
CA SER A 439 -13.07 -5.68 31.02
C SER A 439 -14.31 -6.52 31.37
N TRP A 440 -14.34 -7.09 32.57
CA TRP A 440 -15.60 -7.56 33.15
C TRP A 440 -16.39 -6.38 33.70
N PHE A 441 -17.69 -6.36 33.42
CA PHE A 441 -18.68 -5.46 34.01
C PHE A 441 -20.07 -6.11 33.93
N PRO A 442 -20.99 -5.82 34.86
CA PRO A 442 -20.73 -5.14 36.12
C PRO A 442 -19.86 -5.97 37.08
N VAL A 443 -19.09 -5.29 37.91
CA VAL A 443 -18.45 -5.91 39.08
C VAL A 443 -19.44 -5.89 40.26
N PRO A 444 -19.59 -6.96 41.04
CA PRO A 444 -20.51 -6.97 42.19
C PRO A 444 -20.28 -5.82 43.19
N GLY A 445 -21.36 -5.31 43.77
CA GLY A 445 -21.31 -4.22 44.75
C GLY A 445 -21.06 -2.83 44.17
N THR A 446 -21.22 -2.65 42.86
CA THR A 446 -20.96 -1.38 42.16
C THR A 446 -22.24 -0.77 41.58
N LYS A 447 -22.19 0.53 41.26
CA LYS A 447 -23.31 1.24 40.64
C LYS A 447 -23.38 0.97 39.13
N ASN A 448 -24.54 1.25 38.53
CA ASN A 448 -24.67 1.19 37.07
C ASN A 448 -23.94 2.36 36.40
N TRP A 449 -22.83 2.08 35.73
CA TRP A 449 -21.95 3.07 35.10
C TRP A 449 -22.65 3.88 34.02
N LEU A 450 -23.59 3.29 33.26
CA LEU A 450 -24.29 4.01 32.21
C LEU A 450 -25.08 5.18 32.83
N LEU A 451 -25.72 4.94 33.98
CA LEU A 451 -26.45 5.96 34.73
C LEU A 451 -25.50 6.97 35.40
N GLU A 452 -24.39 6.52 35.97
CA GLU A 452 -23.41 7.44 36.58
C GLU A 452 -22.70 8.32 35.52
N ALA A 453 -22.46 7.81 34.32
CA ALA A 453 -21.88 8.58 33.22
C ALA A 453 -22.85 9.66 32.70
N GLU A 454 -24.17 9.38 32.66
CA GLU A 454 -25.17 10.40 32.34
C GLU A 454 -25.21 11.53 33.36
N LYS A 455 -25.03 11.23 34.65
CA LYS A 455 -25.02 12.23 35.75
C LYS A 455 -23.86 13.23 35.66
N LEU A 456 -22.80 12.92 34.92
CA LEU A 456 -21.71 13.86 34.69
C LEU A 456 -22.15 15.04 33.81
N ASP A 457 -23.23 14.89 33.04
CA ASP A 457 -23.78 15.93 32.15
C ASP A 457 -22.75 16.53 31.18
N VAL A 458 -21.90 15.67 30.61
CA VAL A 458 -20.89 16.04 29.62
C VAL A 458 -21.17 15.42 28.25
N ASP A 459 -20.62 16.03 27.21
CA ASP A 459 -20.69 15.55 25.83
C ASP A 459 -19.89 14.25 25.64
N TYR A 460 -18.77 14.08 26.35
CA TYR A 460 -17.89 12.92 26.22
C TYR A 460 -17.35 12.45 27.58
N ALA A 461 -17.86 11.31 28.06
CA ALA A 461 -17.47 10.74 29.35
C ALA A 461 -16.71 9.41 29.19
N GLY A 462 -15.70 9.18 30.01
CA GLY A 462 -15.07 7.86 30.16
C GLY A 462 -15.28 7.26 31.55
N ALA A 463 -15.09 5.94 31.68
CA ALA A 463 -15.09 5.34 33.01
C ALA A 463 -13.90 5.79 33.85
N ALA A 464 -12.71 5.83 33.25
CA ALA A 464 -11.49 6.29 33.87
C ALA A 464 -10.61 7.08 32.88
N THR A 465 -9.74 7.93 33.42
CA THR A 465 -8.71 8.65 32.67
C THR A 465 -7.38 7.88 32.66
N SER A 466 -6.61 8.01 31.58
CA SER A 466 -5.23 7.52 31.48
C SER A 466 -4.28 8.61 30.98
N PHE A 467 -3.05 8.61 31.50
CA PHE A 467 -1.94 9.47 31.09
C PHE A 467 -2.19 10.99 31.16
N GLY A 468 -2.96 11.46 32.15
CA GLY A 468 -3.13 12.88 32.46
C GLY A 468 -2.02 13.48 33.34
N ILE A 469 -1.01 12.68 33.68
CA ILE A 469 0.13 13.07 34.52
C ILE A 469 1.41 12.81 33.73
N ARG A 470 2.38 13.75 33.79
CA ARG A 470 3.67 13.59 33.12
C ARG A 470 4.45 12.42 33.72
N ARG A 471 4.81 11.46 32.87
CA ARG A 471 5.55 10.27 33.27
C ARG A 471 7.01 10.58 33.55
N VAL A 472 7.55 10.01 34.60
CA VAL A 472 8.98 10.05 34.94
C VAL A 472 9.68 8.71 34.61
N PRO A 473 11.01 8.72 34.40
CA PRO A 473 11.81 7.50 34.31
C PRO A 473 11.64 6.59 35.53
N ARG A 474 11.80 5.28 35.33
CA ARG A 474 11.50 4.24 36.35
C ARG A 474 12.39 4.37 37.59
N ASP A 475 13.67 4.63 37.36
CA ASP A 475 14.72 4.87 38.34
C ASP A 475 14.57 6.21 39.09
N ARG A 476 13.58 7.03 38.71
CA ARG A 476 13.34 8.36 39.28
C ARG A 476 11.86 8.59 39.59
N TYR A 477 11.14 7.56 40.00
CA TYR A 477 9.71 7.68 40.32
C TYR A 477 9.43 8.77 41.39
N GLN A 478 10.38 9.01 42.30
CA GLN A 478 10.28 10.06 43.33
C GLN A 478 10.21 11.48 42.75
N SER A 479 10.62 11.67 41.49
CA SER A 479 10.56 12.96 40.80
C SER A 479 9.19 13.23 40.15
N ILE A 480 8.20 12.35 40.32
CA ILE A 480 6.86 12.58 39.79
C ILE A 480 6.25 13.85 40.37
N GLN A 481 5.76 14.73 39.49
CA GLN A 481 4.97 15.89 39.87
C GLN A 481 3.51 15.64 39.48
N TRP A 482 2.61 15.82 40.45
CA TRP A 482 1.20 15.53 40.25
C TRP A 482 0.45 16.73 39.66
N GLU A 483 0.83 17.08 38.44
CA GLU A 483 0.18 18.13 37.66
C GLU A 483 -0.75 17.47 36.63
N TYR A 484 -2.05 17.56 36.88
CA TYR A 484 -3.06 17.03 35.98
C TYR A 484 -3.26 17.95 34.77
N ASP A 485 -3.04 17.41 33.58
CA ASP A 485 -3.06 18.16 32.34
C ASP A 485 -3.77 17.36 31.23
N THR A 486 -5.00 17.77 30.94
CA THR A 486 -5.80 17.21 29.84
C THR A 486 -5.37 17.71 28.46
N SER A 487 -4.32 18.53 28.34
CA SER A 487 -3.72 18.93 27.06
C SER A 487 -2.59 18.00 26.60
N LEU A 488 -2.11 17.11 27.47
CA LEU A 488 -1.05 16.16 27.15
C LEU A 488 -1.42 15.27 25.96
N SER A 489 -0.45 15.06 25.06
CA SER A 489 -0.68 14.33 23.80
C SER A 489 -1.08 12.87 24.02
N GLU A 490 -0.71 12.31 25.16
CA GLU A 490 -1.01 10.93 25.56
C GLU A 490 -2.28 10.78 26.38
N PHE A 491 -2.83 11.88 26.92
CA PHE A 491 -4.05 11.84 27.72
C PHE A 491 -5.22 11.30 26.91
N HIS A 492 -5.94 10.36 27.51
CA HIS A 492 -7.17 9.84 26.95
C HIS A 492 -8.08 9.23 28.01
N TYR A 493 -9.36 9.10 27.64
CA TYR A 493 -10.34 8.33 28.37
C TYR A 493 -10.29 6.86 27.95
N CYS A 494 -10.38 5.95 28.92
CA CYS A 494 -10.24 4.52 28.68
C CYS A 494 -11.36 3.98 27.76
N SER A 495 -11.00 3.34 26.65
CA SER A 495 -11.95 3.02 25.59
C SER A 495 -12.90 1.85 25.84
N TYR A 496 -12.69 1.10 26.92
CA TYR A 496 -13.59 0.00 27.29
C TYR A 496 -14.97 0.47 27.76
N ALA A 497 -15.12 1.75 28.09
CA ALA A 497 -16.37 2.36 28.51
C ALA A 497 -16.35 3.87 28.24
N LEU A 498 -17.08 4.30 27.21
CA LEU A 498 -17.20 5.69 26.79
C LEU A 498 -18.67 6.05 26.55
N SER A 499 -19.11 7.23 26.97
CA SER A 499 -20.46 7.73 26.81
C SER A 499 -20.44 9.05 26.04
N LEU A 500 -21.33 9.19 25.08
CA LEU A 500 -21.42 10.33 24.18
C LEU A 500 -22.81 10.97 24.27
N GLY A 501 -22.83 12.28 24.46
CA GLY A 501 -24.03 13.12 24.49
C GLY A 501 -24.48 13.60 23.11
N PRO A 502 -25.67 14.22 23.01
CA PRO A 502 -26.30 14.55 21.74
C PRO A 502 -25.47 15.54 20.91
N ARG A 503 -24.78 16.48 21.55
CA ARG A 503 -23.98 17.51 20.85
C ARG A 503 -22.84 16.92 20.02
N ILE A 504 -22.07 15.98 20.59
CA ILE A 504 -20.99 15.31 19.84
C ILE A 504 -21.55 14.34 18.79
N LEU A 505 -22.66 13.67 19.09
CA LEU A 505 -23.30 12.72 18.17
C LEU A 505 -23.85 13.40 16.92
N ARG A 506 -24.38 14.61 17.04
CA ARG A 506 -24.95 15.40 15.92
C ARG A 506 -23.89 16.24 15.19
N ASP A 507 -22.64 16.27 15.67
CA ASP A 507 -21.57 17.05 15.05
C ASP A 507 -21.01 16.40 13.77
N GLN A 508 -20.98 17.17 12.68
CA GLN A 508 -20.52 16.69 11.38
C GLN A 508 -19.02 16.36 11.35
N LYS A 509 -18.19 17.03 12.16
CA LYS A 509 -16.76 16.72 12.27
C LYS A 509 -16.58 15.37 12.95
N TYR A 510 -17.41 15.01 13.92
CA TYR A 510 -17.38 13.70 14.56
C TYR A 510 -17.75 12.57 13.59
N HIS A 511 -18.75 12.79 12.73
CA HIS A 511 -19.05 11.82 11.66
C HIS A 511 -17.88 11.67 10.69
N ASN A 512 -17.22 12.79 10.37
CA ASN A 512 -16.05 12.79 9.48
C ASN A 512 -14.83 12.12 10.12
N PHE A 513 -14.67 12.19 11.44
CA PHE A 513 -13.67 11.43 12.19
C PHE A 513 -13.83 9.93 11.91
N TRP A 514 -15.04 9.37 12.05
CA TRP A 514 -15.29 7.95 11.76
C TRP A 514 -15.12 7.58 10.29
N LYS A 515 -15.52 8.47 9.36
CA LYS A 515 -15.32 8.24 7.92
C LYS A 515 -13.84 8.14 7.56
N ARG A 516 -12.98 8.96 8.21
CA ARG A 516 -11.54 9.04 7.94
C ARG A 516 -10.69 8.16 8.85
N TYR A 517 -11.29 7.49 9.82
CA TYR A 517 -10.59 6.62 10.77
C TYR A 517 -9.77 5.55 10.04
N ALA A 518 -8.47 5.49 10.33
CA ALA A 518 -7.54 4.57 9.68
C ALA A 518 -7.56 3.20 10.37
N LEU A 519 -8.24 2.23 9.76
CA LEU A 519 -8.28 0.86 10.28
C LEU A 519 -6.87 0.24 10.21
N THR A 520 -6.38 -0.28 11.33
CA THR A 520 -5.02 -0.83 11.46
C THR A 520 -5.03 -2.17 12.18
N ALA A 521 -4.19 -3.11 11.71
CA ALA A 521 -3.95 -4.40 12.36
C ALA A 521 -2.88 -4.33 13.46
N LYS A 522 -2.33 -3.15 13.76
CA LYS A 522 -1.31 -2.95 14.81
C LYS A 522 -1.91 -2.36 16.08
N LYS A 523 -1.88 -3.11 17.18
CA LYS A 523 -2.43 -2.71 18.50
C LYS A 523 -1.92 -1.35 19.01
N ASN A 524 -0.63 -1.08 18.91
CA ASN A 524 -0.05 0.22 19.33
C ASN A 524 -0.50 1.41 18.48
N LYS A 525 -0.93 1.19 17.25
CA LYS A 525 -1.56 2.24 16.42
C LYS A 525 -3.05 2.43 16.75
N VAL A 526 -3.73 1.38 17.22
CA VAL A 526 -5.13 1.49 17.69
C VAL A 526 -5.22 2.40 18.90
N VAL A 527 -4.32 2.27 19.89
CA VAL A 527 -4.28 3.17 21.05
C VAL A 527 -4.08 4.63 20.61
N ARG A 528 -3.17 4.86 19.65
CA ARG A 528 -2.83 6.21 19.18
C ARG A 528 -3.90 6.88 18.31
N PHE A 529 -4.49 6.15 17.37
CA PHE A 529 -5.50 6.71 16.47
C PHE A 529 -6.92 6.58 17.01
N GLY A 530 -7.19 5.55 17.82
CA GLY A 530 -8.47 5.28 18.47
C GLY A 530 -8.59 6.02 19.79
N GLU A 531 -8.05 5.45 20.87
CA GLU A 531 -8.27 5.92 22.25
C GLU A 531 -7.83 7.38 22.45
N MET A 532 -6.58 7.67 22.08
CA MET A 532 -6.03 9.03 22.13
C MET A 532 -6.66 9.94 21.08
N GLY A 533 -6.89 9.43 19.87
CA GLY A 533 -7.46 10.22 18.77
C GLY A 533 -8.88 10.70 19.04
N MET A 534 -9.74 9.86 19.61
CA MET A 534 -11.13 10.22 19.92
C MET A 534 -11.23 11.15 21.13
N SER A 535 -10.43 10.91 22.16
CA SER A 535 -10.36 11.81 23.32
C SER A 535 -9.83 13.19 22.92
N ARG A 536 -8.74 13.24 22.11
CA ARG A 536 -8.24 14.49 21.51
C ARG A 536 -9.29 15.17 20.65
N PHE A 537 -10.00 14.42 19.80
CA PHE A 537 -11.05 14.99 18.97
C PHE A 537 -12.10 15.71 19.82
N ALA A 538 -12.56 15.10 20.92
CA ALA A 538 -13.55 15.70 21.81
C ALA A 538 -13.01 17.00 22.44
N ILE A 539 -11.81 16.94 23.04
CA ILE A 539 -11.19 18.06 23.74
C ILE A 539 -10.87 19.21 22.78
N ASP A 540 -10.20 18.92 21.67
CA ASP A 540 -9.70 19.92 20.70
C ASP A 540 -10.86 20.61 19.94
N ASN A 541 -12.06 20.02 19.92
CA ASN A 541 -13.26 20.63 19.33
C ASN A 541 -14.19 21.28 20.37
N GLY A 542 -13.78 21.38 21.65
CA GLY A 542 -14.51 22.11 22.69
C GLY A 542 -15.80 21.43 23.14
N PHE A 543 -15.85 20.10 23.09
CA PHE A 543 -16.90 19.32 23.74
C PHE A 543 -16.64 19.23 25.25
N THR A 544 -17.68 19.29 26.07
CA THR A 544 -17.50 19.05 27.51
C THR A 544 -17.12 17.60 27.75
N HIS A 545 -16.22 17.34 28.69
CA HIS A 545 -15.71 16.00 28.91
C HIS A 545 -15.40 15.71 30.38
N GLY A 546 -15.41 14.44 30.76
CA GLY A 546 -15.20 14.04 32.16
C GLY A 546 -15.03 12.52 32.32
N ALA A 547 -14.78 12.07 33.55
CA ALA A 547 -14.79 10.65 33.88
C ALA A 547 -15.50 10.38 35.20
N THR A 548 -16.09 9.19 35.33
CA THR A 548 -16.65 8.73 36.62
C THR A 548 -15.55 8.49 37.65
N TYR A 549 -14.33 8.21 37.21
CA TYR A 549 -13.13 8.25 38.03
C TYR A 549 -12.03 9.05 37.32
N ASP A 550 -11.63 10.19 37.90
CA ASP A 550 -10.52 10.99 37.39
C ASP A 550 -9.25 10.73 38.24
N ILE A 551 -8.16 10.38 37.56
CA ILE A 551 -6.86 10.13 38.19
C ILE A 551 -6.33 11.37 38.93
N ALA A 552 -6.77 12.57 38.57
CA ALA A 552 -6.44 13.80 39.28
C ALA A 552 -6.72 13.71 40.79
N SER A 553 -7.78 13.00 41.18
CA SER A 553 -8.21 12.82 42.58
C SER A 553 -7.38 11.79 43.38
N LEU A 554 -6.50 11.03 42.73
CA LEU A 554 -5.77 9.93 43.37
C LEU A 554 -4.96 10.33 44.61
N PRO A 555 -4.20 11.45 44.63
CA PRO A 555 -3.38 11.79 45.80
C PRO A 555 -4.23 12.04 47.03
N GLU A 556 -5.29 12.84 46.89
CA GLU A 556 -6.22 13.14 47.98
C GLU A 556 -6.83 11.84 48.53
N LYS A 557 -7.27 10.94 47.64
CA LYS A 557 -7.88 9.66 48.03
C LYS A 557 -6.90 8.70 48.69
N LEU A 558 -5.63 8.69 48.30
CA LEU A 558 -4.60 7.91 48.98
C LEU A 558 -4.22 8.53 50.34
N SER A 559 -4.22 9.86 50.45
CA SER A 559 -3.96 10.54 51.72
C SER A 559 -5.05 10.29 52.76
N GLU A 560 -6.29 10.04 52.34
CA GLU A 560 -7.42 9.63 53.20
C GLU A 560 -7.30 8.19 53.74
N CYS A 561 -6.46 7.33 53.13
CA CYS A 561 -6.32 5.92 53.54
C CYS A 561 -5.54 5.74 54.85
N SER A 562 -5.87 4.73 55.65
CA SER A 562 -5.02 4.35 56.79
C SER A 562 -3.68 3.76 56.30
N ASP A 563 -2.68 3.67 57.18
CA ASP A 563 -1.40 3.04 56.83
C ASP A 563 -1.57 1.55 56.48
N GLU A 564 -2.50 0.87 57.16
CA GLU A 564 -2.86 -0.52 56.85
C GLU A 564 -3.46 -0.64 55.45
N GLU A 565 -4.34 0.29 55.07
CA GLU A 565 -4.95 0.33 53.74
C GLU A 565 -3.91 0.62 52.65
N LEU A 566 -3.02 1.60 52.85
CA LEU A 566 -1.95 1.90 51.90
C LEU A 566 -1.02 0.71 51.68
N ASN A 567 -0.60 0.04 52.77
CA ASN A 567 0.17 -1.18 52.69
C ASN A 567 -0.57 -2.29 51.94
N HIS A 568 -1.86 -2.44 52.21
CA HIS A 568 -2.70 -3.44 51.56
C HIS A 568 -2.79 -3.20 50.05
N TYR A 569 -3.05 -1.97 49.62
CA TYR A 569 -3.10 -1.62 48.20
C TYR A 569 -1.74 -1.72 47.52
N ALA A 570 -0.66 -1.35 48.20
CA ALA A 570 0.70 -1.50 47.68
C ALA A 570 1.07 -2.97 47.44
N LYS A 571 0.74 -3.86 48.39
CA LYS A 571 0.94 -5.32 48.25
C LYS A 571 0.12 -5.92 47.10
N ASN A 572 -1.13 -5.49 46.96
CA ASN A 572 -2.06 -6.02 45.95
C ASN A 572 -1.99 -5.27 44.61
N MET A 573 -1.04 -4.35 44.46
CA MET A 573 -0.80 -3.62 43.23
C MET A 573 -0.39 -4.55 42.08
N VAL A 574 -0.95 -4.32 40.90
CA VAL A 574 -0.65 -5.08 39.68
C VAL A 574 0.44 -4.38 38.87
N PHE A 575 1.48 -5.12 38.47
CA PHE A 575 2.68 -4.54 37.85
C PHE A 575 2.77 -4.73 36.33
N LEU A 576 1.94 -5.59 35.75
CA LEU A 576 1.96 -5.96 34.33
C LEU A 576 3.36 -6.38 33.84
N GLY A 577 4.19 -6.97 34.72
CA GLY A 577 5.51 -7.50 34.38
C GLY A 577 6.73 -6.64 34.61
N GLU A 578 6.55 -5.46 35.19
CA GLU A 578 7.64 -4.51 35.32
C GLU A 578 8.40 -4.73 36.63
N TRP A 579 9.39 -5.63 36.57
CA TRP A 579 10.18 -6.07 37.74
C TRP A 579 10.88 -4.92 38.46
N ILE A 580 11.28 -3.85 37.79
CA ILE A 580 11.94 -2.70 38.44
C ILE A 580 11.00 -2.03 39.46
N MET A 581 9.73 -1.87 39.12
CA MET A 581 8.76 -1.28 40.06
C MET A 581 8.43 -2.24 41.19
N LYS A 582 8.50 -3.55 40.92
CA LYS A 582 8.38 -4.59 41.94
C LYS A 582 9.60 -4.62 42.87
N GLU A 583 10.83 -4.51 42.35
CA GLU A 583 12.06 -4.39 43.14
C GLU A 583 12.05 -3.12 43.99
N VAL A 584 11.57 -2.00 43.43
CA VAL A 584 11.32 -0.78 44.21
C VAL A 584 10.29 -1.06 45.29
N LEU A 585 9.15 -1.69 44.99
CA LEU A 585 8.19 -2.07 46.04
C LEU A 585 8.81 -2.97 47.11
N ASP A 586 9.55 -4.00 46.71
CA ASP A 586 10.19 -4.99 47.58
C ASP A 586 11.34 -4.38 48.40
N SER A 587 12.00 -3.33 47.90
CA SER A 587 13.09 -2.60 48.60
C SER A 587 12.59 -1.40 49.42
N THR A 588 11.49 -0.76 49.01
CA THR A 588 10.81 0.32 49.74
C THR A 588 10.00 -0.24 50.92
N LEU A 589 9.54 -1.50 50.88
CA LEU A 589 8.74 -2.12 51.94
C LEU A 589 9.51 -3.19 52.73
N PRO A 590 9.92 -2.85 53.96
CA PRO A 590 9.27 -3.54 55.09
C PRO A 590 8.06 -2.71 55.53
N LEU A 591 6.89 -2.97 54.95
CA LEU A 591 5.54 -2.44 55.26
C LEU A 591 5.43 -1.36 56.35
N LEU A 592 4.74 -0.24 56.06
CA LEU A 592 4.44 0.82 57.03
C LEU A 592 3.93 0.18 58.33
N ASP A 593 4.61 0.40 59.45
CA ASP A 593 4.17 0.00 60.77
C ASP A 593 4.10 1.24 61.68
N ALA A 594 3.60 1.06 62.91
CA ALA A 594 3.41 2.16 63.85
C ALA A 594 4.72 2.91 64.23
N SER A 595 5.90 2.42 63.82
CA SER A 595 7.20 3.03 64.11
C SER A 595 7.77 3.87 62.95
N ARG A 596 7.09 3.94 61.80
CA ARG A 596 7.57 4.62 60.59
C ARG A 596 7.21 6.11 60.53
N SER A 597 8.03 6.88 59.79
CA SER A 597 7.91 8.34 59.70
C SER A 597 6.85 8.79 58.68
N PRO A 598 6.35 10.03 58.76
CA PRO A 598 5.50 10.62 57.71
C PRO A 598 6.14 10.59 56.31
N ALA A 599 7.47 10.60 56.22
CA ALA A 599 8.19 10.53 54.95
C ALA A 599 8.06 9.14 54.28
N ASP A 600 8.02 8.06 55.07
CA ASP A 600 7.81 6.69 54.58
C ASP A 600 6.41 6.54 53.97
N ARG A 601 5.39 7.07 54.65
CA ARG A 601 4.00 7.08 54.16
C ARG A 601 3.90 7.79 52.82
N GLU A 602 4.53 8.95 52.70
CA GLU A 602 4.51 9.71 51.45
C GLU A 602 5.26 8.98 50.32
N GLU A 603 6.31 8.23 50.63
CA GLU A 603 7.01 7.41 49.65
C GLU A 603 6.12 6.30 49.06
N VAL A 604 5.33 5.61 49.90
CA VAL A 604 4.35 4.61 49.44
C VAL A 604 3.29 5.25 48.56
N ILE A 605 2.75 6.41 48.96
CA ILE A 605 1.77 7.15 48.16
C ILE A 605 2.36 7.54 46.80
N ARG A 606 3.59 8.06 46.76
CA ARG A 606 4.29 8.41 45.50
C ARG A 606 4.52 7.20 44.62
N LEU A 607 4.82 6.02 45.19
CA LEU A 607 5.00 4.79 44.43
C LEU A 607 3.68 4.35 43.76
N LEU A 608 2.57 4.36 44.50
CA LEU A 608 1.23 4.06 43.98
C LEU A 608 0.85 5.03 42.85
N MET A 609 1.04 6.33 43.09
CA MET A 609 0.82 7.41 42.13
C MET A 609 1.64 7.23 40.85
N ALA A 610 2.96 7.01 40.98
CA ALA A 610 3.85 6.86 39.84
C ALA A 610 3.51 5.62 38.99
N THR A 611 3.11 4.53 39.64
CA THR A 611 2.70 3.30 38.95
C THR A 611 1.38 3.51 38.21
N ALA A 612 0.39 4.12 38.86
CA ALA A 612 -0.90 4.44 38.25
C ALA A 612 -0.76 5.40 37.05
N ALA A 613 0.06 6.45 37.16
CA ALA A 613 0.35 7.38 36.07
C ALA A 613 1.04 6.70 34.87
N ARG A 614 1.77 5.60 35.11
CA ARG A 614 2.55 4.90 34.09
C ARG A 614 1.74 3.87 33.30
N PHE A 615 0.84 3.14 33.95
CA PHE A 615 0.14 2.00 33.34
C PHE A 615 -1.38 2.17 33.25
N GLY A 616 -1.93 3.23 33.86
CA GLY A 616 -3.37 3.45 33.97
C GLY A 616 -3.93 2.79 35.23
N ILE A 617 -4.68 3.56 35.99
CA ILE A 617 -5.14 3.15 37.32
C ILE A 617 -6.02 1.90 37.31
N SER A 618 -6.85 1.72 36.27
CA SER A 618 -7.75 0.56 36.12
C SER A 618 -7.00 -0.78 35.99
N TYR A 619 -5.72 -0.74 35.64
CA TYR A 619 -4.87 -1.94 35.59
C TYR A 619 -4.17 -2.18 36.91
N VAL A 620 -3.61 -1.12 37.50
CA VAL A 620 -2.63 -1.17 38.59
C VAL A 620 -3.30 -1.31 39.96
N LEU A 621 -4.40 -0.60 40.18
CA LEU A 621 -5.07 -0.49 41.48
C LEU A 621 -6.54 -0.95 41.42
N PRO A 622 -6.84 -2.17 40.91
CA PRO A 622 -8.21 -2.64 40.76
C PRO A 622 -8.93 -2.79 42.11
N GLU A 623 -8.24 -3.23 43.15
CA GLU A 623 -8.84 -3.39 44.48
C GLU A 623 -9.17 -2.04 45.13
N PHE A 624 -8.26 -1.06 45.06
CA PHE A 624 -8.53 0.30 45.55
C PHE A 624 -9.74 0.93 44.84
N LEU A 625 -9.81 0.80 43.51
CA LEU A 625 -10.93 1.33 42.72
C LEU A 625 -12.26 0.66 43.11
N TRP A 626 -12.27 -0.66 43.30
CA TRP A 626 -13.48 -1.35 43.74
C TRP A 626 -13.85 -0.97 45.18
N ASP A 627 -12.90 -1.00 46.10
CA ASP A 627 -13.14 -0.81 47.53
C ASP A 627 -13.58 0.63 47.85
N LYS A 628 -12.79 1.62 47.41
CA LYS A 628 -12.98 3.04 47.74
C LYS A 628 -13.90 3.77 46.78
N HIS A 629 -13.98 3.35 45.52
CA HIS A 629 -14.72 4.06 44.48
C HIS A 629 -15.90 3.28 43.90
N LYS A 630 -16.12 2.02 44.34
CA LYS A 630 -17.15 1.13 43.80
C LYS A 630 -17.10 1.09 42.28
N PHE A 631 -15.88 1.03 41.72
CA PHE A 631 -15.64 1.11 40.29
C PHE A 631 -16.15 -0.15 39.57
N PRO A 632 -17.00 -0.03 38.53
CA PRO A 632 -17.78 -1.14 38.00
C PRO A 632 -17.06 -2.01 36.96
N PHE A 633 -15.77 -1.76 36.71
CA PHE A 633 -14.99 -2.46 35.67
C PHE A 633 -13.75 -3.14 36.25
N LEU A 634 -13.47 -4.36 35.77
CA LEU A 634 -12.25 -5.10 36.11
C LEU A 634 -11.52 -5.53 34.83
N LYS A 635 -10.27 -5.10 34.64
CA LYS A 635 -9.51 -5.42 33.41
C LYS A 635 -9.16 -6.92 33.34
N LYS A 636 -9.36 -7.53 32.16
CA LYS A 636 -9.01 -8.94 31.93
C LYS A 636 -7.52 -9.20 31.75
N SER A 637 -6.76 -8.19 31.30
CA SER A 637 -5.36 -8.39 30.90
C SER A 637 -4.43 -8.88 32.01
N PRO A 638 -4.49 -8.42 33.27
CA PRO A 638 -3.53 -8.86 34.29
C PRO A 638 -3.57 -10.38 34.57
N VAL A 639 -4.71 -11.03 34.34
CA VAL A 639 -4.94 -12.46 34.63
C VAL A 639 -4.05 -13.40 33.81
N SER A 640 -3.58 -12.97 32.64
CA SER A 640 -2.91 -13.87 31.68
C SER A 640 -1.49 -13.48 31.31
N ILE A 641 -0.89 -12.52 32.02
CA ILE A 641 0.45 -12.03 31.66
C ILE A 641 1.48 -12.56 32.65
N TYR A 642 1.27 -12.34 33.95
CA TYR A 642 2.18 -12.77 35.03
C TYR A 642 1.42 -13.47 36.14
N GLN A 643 2.02 -14.51 36.70
CA GLN A 643 1.39 -15.32 37.73
C GLN A 643 1.05 -14.51 38.99
N GLY A 644 1.97 -13.69 39.50
CA GLY A 644 1.74 -12.91 40.71
C GLY A 644 0.62 -11.87 40.56
N ASP A 645 0.53 -11.22 39.39
CA ASP A 645 -0.57 -10.31 39.08
C ASP A 645 -1.90 -11.06 38.93
N SER A 646 -1.87 -12.24 38.30
CA SER A 646 -3.03 -13.11 38.21
C SER A 646 -3.54 -13.51 39.60
N ASP A 647 -2.65 -13.94 40.50
CA ASP A 647 -3.04 -14.38 41.85
C ASP A 647 -3.72 -13.25 42.64
N LYS A 648 -3.24 -12.00 42.50
CA LYS A 648 -3.87 -10.81 43.09
C LYS A 648 -5.29 -10.59 42.55
N MET A 649 -5.50 -10.75 41.24
CA MET A 649 -6.83 -10.63 40.64
C MET A 649 -7.80 -11.72 41.13
N PHE A 650 -7.32 -12.96 41.32
CA PHE A 650 -8.12 -14.04 41.90
C PHE A 650 -8.50 -13.76 43.36
N ASN A 651 -7.56 -13.26 44.16
CA ASN A 651 -7.84 -12.89 45.55
C ASN A 651 -8.87 -11.76 45.62
N LEU A 652 -8.76 -10.76 44.72
CA LEU A 652 -9.74 -9.70 44.62
C LEU A 652 -11.13 -10.24 44.27
N ILE A 653 -11.29 -11.03 43.21
CA ILE A 653 -12.63 -11.49 42.83
C ILE A 653 -13.27 -12.40 43.89
N LYS A 654 -12.47 -13.23 44.58
CA LYS A 654 -12.93 -14.02 45.74
C LYS A 654 -13.39 -13.14 46.90
N LYS A 655 -12.70 -12.03 47.16
CA LYS A 655 -13.10 -11.04 48.17
C LYS A 655 -14.41 -10.35 47.80
N ILE A 656 -14.61 -10.05 46.52
CA ILE A 656 -15.84 -9.43 46.02
C ILE A 656 -17.04 -10.38 46.17
N GLY A 657 -16.88 -11.64 45.74
CA GLY A 657 -17.89 -12.70 45.88
C GLY A 657 -19.20 -12.44 45.12
N GLY A 658 -20.21 -13.25 45.45
CA GLY A 658 -21.55 -13.20 44.84
C GLY A 658 -21.64 -13.87 43.45
N PRO A 659 -22.86 -14.03 42.90
CA PRO A 659 -23.08 -14.80 41.67
C PRO A 659 -22.29 -14.27 40.46
N ASP A 660 -22.30 -12.95 40.26
CA ASP A 660 -21.52 -12.30 39.19
C ASP A 660 -20.01 -12.43 39.43
N GLY A 661 -19.57 -12.51 40.70
CA GLY A 661 -18.17 -12.76 41.08
C GLY A 661 -17.72 -14.18 40.74
N GLU A 662 -18.57 -15.19 40.97
CA GLU A 662 -18.31 -16.60 40.62
C GLU A 662 -18.18 -16.79 39.09
N ILE A 663 -19.01 -16.09 38.31
CA ILE A 663 -18.90 -16.06 36.84
C ILE A 663 -17.53 -15.50 36.42
N ILE A 664 -17.14 -14.35 36.97
CA ILE A 664 -15.85 -13.73 36.66
C ILE A 664 -14.70 -14.64 37.08
N GLU A 665 -14.75 -15.27 38.25
CA GLU A 665 -13.73 -16.20 38.74
C GLU A 665 -13.57 -17.40 37.80
N GLY A 666 -14.68 -18.01 37.35
CA GLY A 666 -14.67 -19.11 36.39
C GLY A 666 -14.01 -18.72 35.07
N GLU A 667 -14.37 -17.55 34.52
CA GLU A 667 -13.74 -17.03 33.30
C GLU A 667 -12.26 -16.67 33.50
N MET A 668 -11.87 -16.16 34.67
CA MET A 668 -10.45 -15.93 35.01
C MET A 668 -9.67 -17.25 34.97
N ALA A 669 -10.22 -18.33 35.53
CA ALA A 669 -9.58 -19.66 35.54
C ALA A 669 -9.38 -20.20 34.12
N GLU A 670 -10.36 -20.00 33.25
CA GLU A 670 -10.24 -20.33 31.84
C GLU A 670 -9.18 -19.51 31.09
N ILE A 671 -9.13 -18.19 31.35
CA ILE A 671 -8.12 -17.32 30.74
C ILE A 671 -6.72 -17.78 31.18
N ARG A 672 -6.53 -18.04 32.47
CA ARG A 672 -5.28 -18.50 33.08
C ARG A 672 -4.83 -19.85 32.51
N SER A 673 -5.74 -20.81 32.35
CA SER A 673 -5.39 -22.12 31.78
C SER A 673 -5.07 -22.06 30.29
N SER A 674 -5.68 -21.13 29.56
CA SER A 674 -5.54 -21.02 28.10
C SER A 674 -4.28 -20.29 27.63
N ARG A 675 -3.66 -19.50 28.49
CA ARG A 675 -2.52 -18.64 28.17
C ARG A 675 -1.41 -18.94 29.17
N GLY A 676 -0.30 -19.51 28.69
CA GLY A 676 0.90 -19.66 29.51
C GLY A 676 1.37 -18.30 30.03
N PHE A 677 1.87 -18.28 31.26
CA PHE A 677 2.50 -17.09 31.81
C PHE A 677 3.82 -16.79 31.09
N VAL A 678 4.18 -15.51 31.04
CA VAL A 678 5.55 -15.14 30.66
C VAL A 678 6.45 -15.57 31.82
N GLU A 679 7.41 -16.46 31.57
CA GLU A 679 8.44 -16.80 32.56
C GLU A 679 9.22 -15.53 32.92
N ASN A 680 9.42 -15.31 34.22
CA ASN A 680 10.09 -14.13 34.78
C ASN A 680 11.49 -13.92 34.21
#